data_AF-A0AAV2FHG5-F1
#
_entry.id   AF-A0AAV2FHG5-F1
#
_cell.length_a   1.000
_cell.length_b   1.000
_cell.length_c   1.000
_cell.angle_alpha   90.00
_cell.angle_beta   90.00
_cell.angle_gamma   90.00
#
_symmetry.space_group_name_H-M   'P 1'
#
loop_
_entity.id
_entity.type
_entity.pdbx_description
1 polymer ?
#
loop_
_entity_poly.entity_id
_entity_poly.type
_entity_poly.pdbx_seq_one_letter_code
_entity_poly.pdbx_strand_id
1 'polypeptide(L)'
;MLHAWPYVILIDSTYKTNRYGWPWVEIIGVTPVKKNFNIACAIIKQETKETYEWLLRCIKGLLGDTVPNVIVTDKEGGLLASIPVVFPLPHTVHLLCLWHVNNCVKQKFEVLLGGITKREVAHAVWKKYFDKAAWSWTQEGFLQKINEFERVWTVKNKKMVDYVRGEWLPHQTMWAMCYTNHVFHLGNTSSNRVESSHSSFKTFLVSGRGAIDTCFAKNHNYMEHQFLEVVNELHKSLNRNLSRAIEAPCTFLRRVVSSEAIKLMLDGAAELKDSCACHSQMTHGLKCACQIVQAKEEGRQFYAQELHVFWRTLDYKNPPRQQQVSDEIELQREHFRRLTVEVEERGPEAVRQARDALFYGLHPAEDNVREPEVNENPRGRPRTSTSRIRSYYERSRSRSTGPGSSGGRGRSSGGRSRSSGGRSRSSGGRSRSSGGESDEHDTDYSSQSPPGQYSYPYIDELFLEFVRPLLVGDFNPSPDGHCGFRALSHCIYGDDSHYLLMRSTIVQEIQQHFWKYENLYNGGPLAHIDRINWLEAGHAPPGRWMDSEDLFVFATIYNIAVMVFTYQVFDVNNGNRPLPNRYDDAYTVFPIDADPGTLPPTMFLSLHYVNNHYIRLYFNQNQFPIPPLHPLWHGITNPNVAEWGAILEVGQNLFASLGGRQRARQRDPRRARGRGRGRSNA
;
A
#
# COMPACT_ATOMS: atom_id res chain seq x y z
N MET A 1 0.95 -11.14 -14.42
CA MET A 1 0.27 -9.84 -14.56
C MET A 1 -0.67 -9.80 -15.76
N LEU A 2 -0.22 -10.11 -16.98
CA LEU A 2 -1.07 -10.09 -18.17
C LEU A 2 -2.39 -10.88 -18.01
N HIS A 3 -2.31 -12.13 -17.52
CA HIS A 3 -3.52 -12.94 -17.26
C HIS A 3 -4.41 -12.42 -16.12
N ALA A 4 -3.87 -11.65 -15.18
CA ALA A 4 -4.66 -11.05 -14.10
C ALA A 4 -5.44 -9.82 -14.58
N TRP A 5 -4.84 -9.05 -15.49
CA TRP A 5 -5.42 -7.80 -16.01
C TRP A 5 -5.32 -7.71 -17.54
N PRO A 6 -6.02 -8.58 -18.30
CA PRO A 6 -5.92 -8.61 -19.76
C PRO A 6 -6.75 -7.53 -20.47
N TYR A 7 -7.41 -6.62 -19.74
CA TYR A 7 -8.52 -5.80 -20.27
C TYR A 7 -8.10 -4.66 -21.20
N VAL A 8 -6.97 -3.99 -20.92
CA VAL A 8 -6.52 -2.80 -21.65
C VAL A 8 -5.06 -2.94 -22.01
N ILE A 9 -4.75 -2.74 -23.28
CA ILE A 9 -3.39 -2.70 -23.82
C ILE A 9 -3.14 -1.33 -24.43
N LEU A 10 -1.99 -0.73 -24.14
CA LEU A 10 -1.52 0.47 -24.83
C LEU A 10 -0.27 0.11 -25.63
N ILE A 11 -0.22 0.57 -26.87
CA ILE A 11 0.91 0.35 -27.79
C ILE A 11 1.38 1.72 -28.27
N ASP A 12 2.66 1.99 -28.05
CA ASP A 12 3.33 3.16 -28.58
C ASP A 12 4.78 2.80 -28.96
N SER A 13 5.33 3.57 -29.87
CA SER A 13 6.68 3.42 -30.38
C SER A 13 7.52 4.63 -30.00
N THR A 14 8.73 4.40 -29.53
CA THR A 14 9.67 5.48 -29.21
C THR A 14 11.00 5.34 -29.94
N TYR A 15 11.57 6.49 -30.25
CA TYR A 15 12.82 6.62 -31.00
C TYR A 15 14.00 6.97 -30.08
N LYS A 16 15.20 6.97 -30.65
CA LYS A 16 16.48 7.30 -29.96
C LYS A 16 16.79 6.34 -28.81
N THR A 17 16.54 5.06 -29.01
CA THR A 17 16.80 3.99 -28.03
C THR A 17 18.01 3.15 -28.38
N ASN A 18 18.30 2.99 -29.68
CA ASN A 18 19.35 2.11 -30.19
C ASN A 18 20.14 2.77 -31.33
N ARG A 19 21.37 2.26 -31.57
CA ARG A 19 22.30 2.78 -32.59
C ARG A 19 21.78 2.78 -34.02
N TYR A 20 20.76 1.98 -34.34
CA TYR A 20 20.21 1.87 -35.68
C TYR A 20 19.07 2.86 -35.95
N GLY A 21 18.62 3.59 -34.92
CA GLY A 21 17.49 4.51 -35.03
C GLY A 21 16.15 3.80 -35.25
N TRP A 22 16.08 2.49 -35.03
CA TRP A 22 14.86 1.70 -35.21
C TRP A 22 13.86 1.96 -34.09
N PRO A 23 12.55 2.04 -34.39
CA PRO A 23 11.50 2.16 -33.38
C PRO A 23 11.59 1.06 -32.31
N TRP A 24 11.51 1.50 -31.06
CA TRP A 24 11.27 0.63 -29.91
C TRP A 24 9.79 0.68 -29.59
N VAL A 25 9.07 -0.41 -29.84
CA VAL A 25 7.66 -0.54 -29.51
C VAL A 25 7.53 -1.06 -28.10
N GLU A 26 6.82 -0.31 -27.26
CA GLU A 26 6.44 -0.73 -25.92
C GLU A 26 4.96 -1.08 -25.88
N ILE A 27 4.66 -2.24 -25.29
CA ILE A 27 3.30 -2.73 -25.11
C ILE A 27 3.08 -2.87 -23.61
N ILE A 28 2.14 -2.08 -23.07
CA ILE A 28 1.88 -2.03 -21.63
C ILE A 28 0.43 -2.37 -21.30
N GLY A 29 0.23 -2.92 -20.10
CA GLY A 29 -1.07 -3.10 -19.48
C GLY A 29 -1.25 -2.17 -18.28
N VAL A 30 -2.47 -2.15 -17.73
CA VAL A 30 -2.83 -1.29 -16.59
C VAL A 30 -3.33 -2.15 -15.44
N THR A 31 -2.94 -1.79 -14.22
CA THR A 31 -3.37 -2.48 -12.98
C THR A 31 -4.50 -1.72 -12.27
N PRO A 32 -5.22 -2.36 -11.35
CA PRO A 32 -6.29 -1.72 -10.58
C PRO A 32 -5.84 -0.53 -9.74
N VAL A 33 -4.56 -0.47 -9.39
CA VAL A 33 -3.93 0.63 -8.65
C VAL A 33 -3.36 1.71 -9.58
N LYS A 34 -3.82 1.77 -10.84
CA LYS A 34 -3.39 2.73 -11.87
C LYS A 34 -1.89 2.73 -12.15
N LYS A 35 -1.18 1.65 -11.86
CA LYS A 35 0.20 1.44 -12.32
C LYS A 35 0.21 0.76 -13.69
N ASN A 36 1.29 0.96 -14.43
CA ASN A 36 1.50 0.31 -15.71
C ASN A 36 2.40 -0.92 -15.49
N PHE A 37 2.28 -1.93 -16.33
CA PHE A 37 3.24 -3.02 -16.40
C PHE A 37 3.57 -3.33 -17.86
N ASN A 38 4.85 -3.57 -18.13
CA ASN A 38 5.30 -3.98 -19.46
C ASN A 38 4.79 -5.40 -19.77
N ILE A 39 4.09 -5.54 -20.89
CA ILE A 39 3.63 -6.83 -21.44
C ILE A 39 4.70 -7.39 -22.36
N ALA A 40 5.19 -6.55 -23.27
CA ALA A 40 6.26 -6.88 -24.19
C ALA A 40 6.94 -5.61 -24.71
N CYS A 41 8.13 -5.80 -25.25
CA CYS A 41 8.83 -4.80 -26.05
C CYS A 41 9.33 -5.42 -27.36
N ALA A 42 9.40 -4.62 -28.41
CA ALA A 42 9.97 -5.05 -29.68
C ALA A 42 10.78 -3.93 -30.33
N ILE A 43 11.85 -4.31 -31.03
CA ILE A 43 12.52 -3.40 -31.96
C ILE A 43 12.07 -3.78 -33.36
N ILE A 44 11.47 -2.85 -34.07
CA ILE A 44 11.01 -3.05 -35.46
C ILE A 44 11.78 -2.14 -36.39
N LYS A 45 12.19 -2.66 -37.56
CA LYS A 45 12.96 -1.88 -38.54
C LYS A 45 12.08 -0.87 -39.27
N GLN A 46 10.82 -1.21 -39.52
CA GLN A 46 9.84 -0.40 -40.23
C GLN A 46 8.47 -0.58 -39.57
N GLU A 47 7.66 0.47 -39.55
CA GLU A 47 6.33 0.52 -38.92
C GLU A 47 5.25 0.11 -39.94
N THR A 48 5.41 -1.09 -40.52
CA THR A 48 4.51 -1.62 -41.56
C THR A 48 3.37 -2.44 -40.95
N LYS A 49 2.33 -2.70 -41.75
CA LYS A 49 1.24 -3.60 -41.36
C LYS A 49 1.78 -4.98 -40.97
N GLU A 50 2.67 -5.55 -41.78
CA GLU A 50 3.19 -6.91 -41.62
C GLU A 50 4.01 -7.04 -40.33
N THR A 51 4.82 -6.03 -40.01
CA THR A 51 5.61 -6.00 -38.77
C THR A 51 4.75 -5.90 -37.53
N TYR A 52 3.70 -5.06 -37.54
CA TYR A 52 2.78 -4.99 -36.40
C TYR A 52 1.88 -6.22 -36.31
N GLU A 53 1.45 -6.81 -37.43
CA GLU A 53 0.65 -8.03 -37.43
C GLU A 53 1.44 -9.20 -36.81
N TRP A 54 2.73 -9.33 -37.13
CA TRP A 54 3.62 -10.28 -36.45
C TRP A 54 3.69 -10.00 -34.94
N LEU A 55 3.95 -8.76 -34.54
CA LEU A 55 4.05 -8.37 -33.13
C LEU A 55 2.75 -8.67 -32.37
N LEU A 56 1.61 -8.29 -32.93
CA LEU A 56 0.28 -8.51 -32.35
C LEU A 56 -0.04 -10.00 -32.25
N ARG A 57 0.38 -10.84 -33.21
CA ARG A 57 0.23 -12.31 -33.11
C ARG A 57 1.05 -12.88 -31.96
N CYS A 58 2.26 -12.37 -31.71
CA CYS A 58 3.05 -12.76 -30.54
C CYS A 58 2.30 -12.42 -29.24
N ILE A 59 1.72 -11.22 -29.15
CA ILE A 59 0.89 -10.82 -27.99
C ILE A 59 -0.33 -11.70 -27.83
N LYS A 60 -1.02 -12.02 -28.93
CA LYS A 60 -2.17 -12.93 -28.90
C LYS A 60 -1.77 -14.31 -28.38
N GLY A 61 -0.59 -14.81 -28.74
CA GLY A 61 -0.03 -16.05 -28.20
C GLY A 61 0.18 -16.00 -26.67
N LEU A 62 0.64 -14.86 -26.14
CA LEU A 62 0.80 -14.67 -24.68
C LEU A 62 -0.54 -14.58 -23.94
N LEU A 63 -1.57 -14.04 -24.58
CA LEU A 63 -2.92 -13.93 -24.02
C LEU A 63 -3.67 -15.28 -24.04
N GLY A 64 -3.32 -16.20 -24.94
CA GLY A 64 -4.03 -17.46 -25.12
C GLY A 64 -5.47 -17.22 -25.59
N ASP A 65 -6.43 -17.81 -24.87
CA ASP A 65 -7.87 -17.66 -25.18
C ASP A 65 -8.47 -16.34 -24.68
N THR A 66 -7.71 -15.55 -23.90
CA THR A 66 -8.17 -14.25 -23.41
C THR A 66 -7.94 -13.17 -24.46
N VAL A 67 -8.80 -12.16 -24.49
CA VAL A 67 -8.68 -11.00 -25.39
C VAL A 67 -8.89 -9.70 -24.62
N PRO A 68 -8.16 -8.63 -24.96
CA PRO A 68 -8.40 -7.34 -24.34
C PRO A 68 -9.72 -6.75 -24.82
N ASN A 69 -10.39 -6.01 -23.93
CA ASN A 69 -11.54 -5.18 -24.32
C ASN A 69 -11.10 -4.04 -25.23
N VAL A 70 -9.94 -3.45 -24.92
CA VAL A 70 -9.47 -2.25 -25.61
C VAL A 70 -7.98 -2.30 -25.89
N ILE A 71 -7.62 -1.90 -27.11
CA ILE A 71 -6.25 -1.54 -27.48
C ILE A 71 -6.24 -0.04 -27.79
N VAL A 72 -5.35 0.71 -27.13
CA VAL A 72 -5.17 2.15 -27.35
C VAL A 72 -3.84 2.39 -28.04
N THR A 73 -3.85 3.09 -29.18
CA THR A 73 -2.65 3.43 -29.93
C THR A 73 -2.70 4.86 -30.43
N ASP A 74 -1.57 5.36 -30.92
CA ASP A 74 -1.58 6.55 -31.78
C ASP A 74 -2.09 6.20 -33.18
N LYS A 75 -2.31 7.22 -34.02
CA LYS A 75 -2.78 7.04 -35.41
C LYS A 75 -1.63 6.61 -36.32
N GLU A 76 -1.15 5.38 -36.13
CA GLU A 76 -0.12 4.77 -36.97
C GLU A 76 -0.74 3.83 -38.00
N GLY A 77 -0.37 3.97 -39.28
CA GLY A 77 -1.00 3.28 -40.39
C GLY A 77 -0.85 1.76 -40.30
N GLY A 78 0.32 1.29 -39.87
CA GLY A 78 0.57 -0.13 -39.66
C GLY A 78 -0.29 -0.75 -38.56
N LEU A 79 -0.50 -0.04 -37.44
CA LEU A 79 -1.37 -0.49 -36.33
C LEU A 79 -2.85 -0.44 -36.71
N LEU A 80 -3.29 0.64 -37.37
CA LEU A 80 -4.65 0.77 -37.91
C LEU A 80 -5.03 -0.38 -38.86
N ALA A 81 -4.07 -0.86 -39.67
CA ALA A 81 -4.30 -1.93 -40.63
C ALA A 81 -4.17 -3.34 -40.04
N SER A 82 -3.41 -3.52 -38.96
CA SER A 82 -3.09 -4.84 -38.40
C SER A 82 -3.96 -5.24 -37.20
N ILE A 83 -4.36 -4.29 -36.35
CA ILE A 83 -5.20 -4.57 -35.17
C ILE A 83 -6.52 -5.25 -35.56
N PRO A 84 -7.30 -4.77 -36.56
CA PRO A 84 -8.54 -5.42 -36.95
C PRO A 84 -8.37 -6.85 -37.49
N VAL A 85 -7.16 -7.20 -37.97
CA VAL A 85 -6.83 -8.53 -38.48
C VAL A 85 -6.57 -9.51 -37.33
N VAL A 86 -5.85 -9.06 -36.29
CA VAL A 86 -5.44 -9.94 -35.18
C VAL A 86 -6.48 -9.96 -34.04
N PHE A 87 -7.09 -8.81 -33.77
CA PHE A 87 -8.08 -8.56 -32.72
C PHE A 87 -9.36 -7.94 -33.32
N PRO A 88 -10.20 -8.75 -33.97
CA PRO A 88 -11.39 -8.25 -34.65
C PRO A 88 -12.50 -7.83 -33.67
N LEU A 89 -13.37 -6.93 -34.12
CA LEU A 89 -14.64 -6.61 -33.45
C LEU A 89 -15.60 -7.82 -33.48
N PRO A 90 -16.51 -7.94 -32.49
CA PRO A 90 -16.73 -7.03 -31.36
C PRO A 90 -15.83 -7.32 -30.15
N HIS A 91 -14.89 -8.27 -30.25
CA HIS A 91 -14.11 -8.78 -29.11
C HIS A 91 -13.16 -7.73 -28.52
N THR A 92 -12.49 -6.97 -29.38
CA THR A 92 -11.54 -5.93 -28.98
C THR A 92 -11.84 -4.65 -29.73
N VAL A 93 -11.99 -3.55 -29.01
CA VAL A 93 -12.18 -2.21 -29.57
C VAL A 93 -10.82 -1.52 -29.71
N HIS A 94 -10.52 -1.03 -30.91
CA HIS A 94 -9.34 -0.20 -31.15
C HIS A 94 -9.69 1.28 -30.93
N LEU A 95 -9.03 1.91 -29.96
CA LEU A 95 -9.14 3.35 -29.71
C LEU A 95 -7.86 4.06 -30.15
N LEU A 96 -8.04 5.26 -30.69
CA LEU A 96 -6.95 6.19 -30.95
C LEU A 96 -6.76 7.10 -29.74
N CYS A 97 -5.52 7.37 -29.38
CA CYS A 97 -5.18 8.27 -28.29
C CYS A 97 -5.77 9.67 -28.57
N LEU A 98 -6.75 10.05 -27.74
CA LEU A 98 -7.48 11.31 -27.87
C LEU A 98 -6.55 12.53 -27.71
N TRP A 99 -5.57 12.45 -26.82
CA TRP A 99 -4.60 13.53 -26.62
C TRP A 99 -3.76 13.79 -27.88
N HIS A 100 -3.18 12.74 -28.47
CA HIS A 100 -2.46 12.79 -29.74
C HIS A 100 -3.31 13.28 -30.90
N VAL A 101 -4.55 12.78 -31.05
CA VAL A 101 -5.49 13.28 -32.06
C VAL A 101 -5.65 14.80 -31.92
N ASN A 102 -5.92 15.25 -30.70
CA ASN A 102 -6.17 16.64 -30.38
C ASN A 102 -4.94 17.53 -30.64
N ASN A 103 -3.74 17.07 -30.27
CA ASN A 103 -2.49 17.76 -30.52
C ASN A 103 -2.07 17.78 -31.99
N CYS A 104 -2.29 16.70 -32.74
CA CYS A 104 -2.01 16.66 -34.17
C CYS A 104 -2.84 17.71 -34.92
N VAL A 105 -4.11 17.86 -34.55
CA VAL A 105 -4.97 18.90 -35.13
C VAL A 105 -4.51 20.30 -34.73
N LYS A 106 -4.19 20.52 -33.46
CA LYS A 106 -3.63 21.78 -32.98
C LYS A 106 -2.40 22.22 -33.79
N GLN A 107 -1.39 21.34 -33.89
CA GLN A 107 -0.15 21.63 -34.61
C GLN A 107 -0.41 21.87 -36.10
N LYS A 108 -1.29 21.08 -36.73
CA LYS A 108 -1.62 21.28 -38.14
C LYS A 108 -2.31 22.63 -38.38
N PHE A 109 -3.18 23.06 -37.47
CA PHE A 109 -3.83 24.37 -37.56
C PHE A 109 -2.84 25.52 -37.46
N GLU A 110 -1.83 25.42 -36.58
CA GLU A 110 -0.75 26.42 -36.49
C GLU A 110 0.02 26.53 -37.80
N VAL A 111 0.36 25.39 -38.43
CA VAL A 111 1.06 25.35 -39.71
C VAL A 111 0.20 25.92 -40.85
N LEU A 112 -1.08 25.56 -40.92
CA LEU A 112 -1.98 25.99 -42.00
C LEU A 112 -2.35 27.47 -41.95
N LEU A 113 -2.19 28.13 -40.79
CA LEU A 113 -2.49 29.56 -40.62
C LEU A 113 -1.23 30.44 -40.71
N GLY A 114 -0.06 29.96 -40.26
CA GLY A 114 1.28 30.53 -40.51
C GLY A 114 1.63 31.84 -39.76
N GLY A 115 2.78 31.89 -39.09
CA GLY A 115 3.34 33.10 -38.44
C GLY A 115 2.96 33.30 -36.97
N ILE A 116 3.78 34.05 -36.22
CA ILE A 116 3.68 34.20 -34.74
C ILE A 116 2.32 34.78 -34.32
N THR A 117 1.84 35.84 -35.00
CA THR A 117 0.55 36.51 -34.71
C THR A 117 -0.68 35.65 -35.03
N LYS A 118 -0.55 34.58 -35.82
CA LYS A 118 -1.65 33.69 -36.17
C LYS A 118 -1.70 32.39 -35.36
N ARG A 119 -0.67 32.12 -34.54
CA ARG A 119 -0.66 30.97 -33.61
C ARG A 119 -1.77 31.10 -32.55
N GLU A 120 -2.00 32.30 -32.04
CA GLU A 120 -3.07 32.56 -31.07
C GLU A 120 -4.46 32.34 -31.69
N VAL A 121 -4.64 32.76 -32.95
CA VAL A 121 -5.86 32.49 -33.71
C VAL A 121 -6.04 30.99 -33.94
N ALA A 122 -5.00 30.28 -34.38
CA ALA A 122 -5.02 28.83 -34.56
C ALA A 122 -5.42 28.10 -33.26
N HIS A 123 -4.81 28.50 -32.14
CA HIS A 123 -5.13 27.98 -30.82
C HIS A 123 -6.58 28.27 -30.43
N ALA A 124 -7.07 29.50 -30.63
CA ALA A 124 -8.45 29.86 -30.32
C ALA A 124 -9.46 29.06 -31.15
N VAL A 125 -9.16 28.82 -32.43
CA VAL A 125 -9.99 28.04 -33.35
C VAL A 125 -10.01 26.58 -32.93
N TRP A 126 -8.83 25.98 -32.75
CA TRP A 126 -8.67 24.62 -32.24
C TRP A 126 -9.44 24.43 -30.93
N LYS A 127 -9.23 25.32 -29.94
CA LYS A 127 -9.87 25.27 -28.63
C LYS A 127 -11.38 25.45 -28.70
N LYS A 128 -11.87 26.34 -29.58
CA LYS A 128 -13.31 26.61 -29.72
C LYS A 128 -14.04 25.43 -30.37
N TYR A 129 -13.46 24.84 -31.41
CA TYR A 129 -14.15 23.89 -32.26
C TYR A 129 -13.72 22.45 -32.01
N PHE A 130 -12.45 22.14 -32.26
CA PHE A 130 -11.96 20.76 -32.28
C PHE A 130 -11.80 20.18 -30.88
N ASP A 131 -11.13 20.88 -29.97
CA ASP A 131 -10.95 20.43 -28.58
C ASP A 131 -12.31 20.20 -27.89
N LYS A 132 -13.21 21.19 -27.97
CA LYS A 132 -14.57 21.06 -27.44
C LYS A 132 -15.40 19.95 -28.09
N ALA A 133 -15.21 19.68 -29.39
CA ALA A 133 -15.86 18.55 -30.03
C ALA A 133 -15.30 17.22 -29.49
N ALA A 134 -13.98 17.09 -29.45
CA ALA A 134 -13.27 15.88 -29.02
C ALA A 134 -13.66 15.43 -27.61
N TRP A 135 -13.88 16.37 -26.70
CA TRP A 135 -14.32 16.15 -25.32
C TRP A 135 -15.84 16.27 -25.12
N SER A 136 -16.63 16.26 -26.19
CA SER A 136 -18.09 16.34 -26.07
C SER A 136 -18.65 15.03 -25.53
N TRP A 137 -19.56 15.15 -24.56
CA TRP A 137 -20.24 14.01 -23.94
C TRP A 137 -21.34 13.40 -24.82
N THR A 138 -21.88 14.16 -25.77
CA THR A 138 -22.99 13.72 -26.63
C THR A 138 -22.60 13.78 -28.10
N GLN A 139 -23.20 12.89 -28.91
CA GLN A 139 -22.97 12.87 -30.34
C GLN A 139 -23.49 14.15 -31.01
N GLU A 140 -24.63 14.68 -30.53
CA GLU A 140 -25.20 15.94 -31.03
C GLU A 140 -24.26 17.12 -30.76
N GLY A 141 -23.68 17.19 -29.56
CA GLY A 141 -22.73 18.24 -29.19
C GLY A 141 -21.45 18.18 -30.04
N PHE A 142 -20.93 16.98 -30.27
CA PHE A 142 -19.80 16.74 -31.17
C PHE A 142 -20.12 17.22 -32.60
N LEU A 143 -21.22 16.73 -33.18
CA LEU A 143 -21.62 17.06 -34.55
C LEU A 143 -21.91 18.56 -34.72
N GLN A 144 -22.57 19.18 -33.75
CA GLN A 144 -22.84 20.62 -33.77
C GLN A 144 -21.54 21.43 -33.89
N LYS A 145 -20.50 21.08 -33.12
CA LYS A 145 -19.21 21.79 -33.14
C LYS A 145 -18.43 21.56 -34.42
N ILE A 146 -18.43 20.33 -34.94
CA ILE A 146 -17.81 20.02 -36.24
C ILE A 146 -18.55 20.75 -37.36
N ASN A 147 -19.88 20.72 -37.41
CA ASN A 147 -20.67 21.42 -38.43
C ASN A 147 -20.49 22.95 -38.35
N GLU A 148 -20.43 23.52 -37.15
CA GLU A 148 -20.12 24.95 -36.95
C GLU A 148 -18.73 25.29 -37.50
N PHE A 149 -17.73 24.45 -37.23
CA PHE A 149 -16.37 24.58 -37.74
C PHE A 149 -16.33 24.52 -39.26
N GLU A 150 -16.92 23.48 -39.87
CA GLU A 150 -16.94 23.32 -41.32
C GLU A 150 -17.63 24.50 -41.99
N ARG A 151 -18.78 24.96 -41.49
CA ARG A 151 -19.50 26.12 -42.05
C ARG A 151 -18.66 27.39 -42.04
N VAL A 152 -17.97 27.69 -40.93
CA VAL A 152 -17.18 28.93 -40.77
C VAL A 152 -15.85 28.86 -41.50
N TRP A 153 -15.17 27.71 -41.45
CA TRP A 153 -13.80 27.55 -41.93
C TRP A 153 -13.69 27.05 -43.37
N THR A 154 -14.77 26.53 -43.97
CA THR A 154 -14.78 26.23 -45.41
C THR A 154 -14.50 27.49 -46.22
N VAL A 155 -15.07 28.64 -45.82
CA VAL A 155 -14.86 29.93 -46.49
C VAL A 155 -13.50 30.54 -46.13
N LYS A 156 -13.06 30.42 -44.86
CA LYS A 156 -11.85 31.09 -44.37
C LYS A 156 -10.55 30.35 -44.71
N ASN A 157 -10.56 29.02 -44.59
CA ASN A 157 -9.42 28.18 -44.90
C ASN A 157 -9.87 26.72 -45.13
N LYS A 158 -10.30 26.42 -46.36
CA LYS A 158 -10.79 25.10 -46.77
C LYS A 158 -9.81 23.96 -46.43
N LYS A 159 -8.49 24.21 -46.45
CA LYS A 159 -7.47 23.19 -46.14
C LYS A 159 -7.59 22.66 -44.71
N MET A 160 -8.02 23.48 -43.75
CA MET A 160 -8.23 23.03 -42.37
C MET A 160 -9.42 22.08 -42.26
N VAL A 161 -10.50 22.39 -42.99
CA VAL A 161 -11.70 21.55 -43.06
C VAL A 161 -11.39 20.24 -43.78
N ASP A 162 -10.76 20.31 -44.95
CA ASP A 162 -10.37 19.14 -45.73
C ASP A 162 -9.46 18.20 -44.91
N TYR A 163 -8.54 18.76 -44.10
CA TYR A 163 -7.70 17.97 -43.20
C TYR A 163 -8.50 17.25 -42.11
N VAL A 164 -9.36 17.95 -41.36
CA VAL A 164 -10.15 17.30 -40.30
C VAL A 164 -11.08 16.23 -40.88
N ARG A 165 -11.76 16.57 -41.98
CA ARG A 165 -12.70 15.68 -42.67
C ARG A 165 -12.05 14.45 -43.29
N GLY A 166 -10.88 14.62 -43.90
CA GLY A 166 -10.15 13.52 -44.53
C GLY A 166 -9.41 12.64 -43.53
N GLU A 167 -8.79 13.25 -42.52
CA GLU A 167 -7.83 12.53 -41.64
C GLU A 167 -8.44 12.01 -40.35
N TRP A 168 -9.44 12.68 -39.76
CA TRP A 168 -9.87 12.41 -38.38
C TRP A 168 -11.34 11.99 -38.26
N LEU A 169 -12.24 12.58 -39.04
CA LEU A 169 -13.66 12.22 -39.02
C LEU A 169 -13.95 10.76 -39.42
N PRO A 170 -13.22 10.13 -40.37
CA PRO A 170 -13.44 8.71 -40.69
C PRO A 170 -13.20 7.77 -39.50
N HIS A 171 -12.40 8.22 -38.53
CA HIS A 171 -12.05 7.48 -37.32
C HIS A 171 -12.71 8.04 -36.05
N GLN A 172 -13.74 8.89 -36.18
CA GLN A 172 -14.34 9.61 -35.04
C GLN A 172 -14.79 8.70 -33.88
N THR A 173 -15.25 7.49 -34.18
CA THR A 173 -15.70 6.50 -33.19
C THR A 173 -14.56 5.94 -32.34
N MET A 174 -13.30 6.10 -32.78
CA MET A 174 -12.11 5.57 -32.10
C MET A 174 -11.50 6.58 -31.12
N TRP A 175 -11.85 7.87 -31.19
CA TRP A 175 -11.21 8.91 -30.36
C TRP A 175 -12.18 9.88 -29.71
N ALA A 176 -13.31 10.22 -30.32
CA ALA A 176 -14.18 11.24 -29.75
C ALA A 176 -14.92 10.70 -28.52
N MET A 177 -14.93 11.48 -27.45
CA MET A 177 -15.39 11.06 -26.12
C MET A 177 -16.83 10.53 -26.12
N CYS A 178 -17.72 11.12 -26.90
CA CYS A 178 -19.11 10.67 -27.04
C CYS A 178 -19.26 9.25 -27.60
N TYR A 179 -18.25 8.72 -28.30
CA TYR A 179 -18.24 7.32 -28.74
C TYR A 179 -17.44 6.45 -27.76
N THR A 180 -16.27 6.92 -27.30
CA THR A 180 -15.41 6.12 -26.43
C THR A 180 -16.01 5.88 -25.04
N ASN A 181 -16.87 6.78 -24.56
CA ASN A 181 -17.57 6.64 -23.26
C ASN A 181 -18.59 5.49 -23.22
N HIS A 182 -18.80 4.78 -24.33
CA HIS A 182 -19.59 3.56 -24.40
C HIS A 182 -18.73 2.28 -24.43
N VAL A 183 -17.42 2.41 -24.22
CA VAL A 183 -16.44 1.32 -24.29
C VAL A 183 -15.79 1.10 -22.94
N PHE A 184 -15.60 -0.17 -22.54
CA PHE A 184 -14.93 -0.53 -21.29
C PHE A 184 -13.40 -0.36 -21.38
N HIS A 185 -12.92 0.88 -21.22
CA HIS A 185 -11.50 1.24 -21.36
C HIS A 185 -10.78 1.57 -20.04
N LEU A 186 -11.46 1.47 -18.89
CA LEU A 186 -10.92 1.73 -17.54
C LEU A 186 -10.25 3.12 -17.39
N GLY A 187 -10.77 4.13 -18.11
CA GLY A 187 -10.23 5.49 -18.11
C GLY A 187 -9.03 5.71 -19.03
N ASN A 188 -8.62 4.72 -19.82
CA ASN A 188 -7.49 4.83 -20.74
C ASN A 188 -7.97 5.22 -22.15
N THR A 189 -7.97 6.52 -22.43
CA THR A 189 -8.23 7.08 -23.77
C THR A 189 -7.05 7.89 -24.32
N SER A 190 -5.95 7.97 -23.56
CA SER A 190 -4.69 8.59 -24.00
C SER A 190 -3.50 7.67 -23.79
N SER A 191 -2.45 7.83 -24.60
CA SER A 191 -1.16 7.15 -24.50
C SER A 191 -0.20 7.79 -23.49
N ASN A 192 -0.63 8.79 -22.70
CA ASN A 192 0.20 9.43 -21.67
C ASN A 192 0.90 8.42 -20.73
N ARG A 193 0.23 7.29 -20.46
CA ARG A 193 0.77 6.20 -19.65
C ARG A 193 1.99 5.55 -20.31
N VAL A 194 1.89 5.24 -21.61
CA VAL A 194 3.01 4.63 -22.34
C VAL A 194 4.10 5.65 -22.64
N GLU A 195 3.78 6.92 -22.87
CA GLU A 195 4.79 7.98 -22.94
C GLU A 195 5.56 8.17 -21.63
N SER A 196 4.87 8.10 -20.49
CA SER A 196 5.52 8.11 -19.17
C SER A 196 6.39 6.87 -18.97
N SER A 197 5.93 5.70 -19.46
CA SER A 197 6.68 4.44 -19.46
C SER A 197 7.96 4.58 -20.28
N HIS A 198 7.86 5.11 -21.51
CA HIS A 198 8.98 5.45 -22.37
C HIS A 198 9.98 6.39 -21.71
N SER A 199 9.50 7.42 -21.03
CA SER A 199 10.35 8.40 -20.33
C SER A 199 11.12 7.73 -19.20
N SER A 200 10.46 6.90 -18.39
CA SER A 200 11.10 6.11 -17.35
C SER A 200 12.07 5.07 -17.93
N PHE A 201 11.71 4.34 -18.97
CA PHE A 201 12.61 3.37 -19.62
C PHE A 201 13.88 4.06 -20.14
N LYS A 202 13.75 5.24 -20.74
CA LYS A 202 14.89 6.00 -21.26
C LYS A 202 15.88 6.43 -20.18
N THR A 203 15.49 6.53 -18.91
CA THR A 203 16.46 6.81 -17.83
C THR A 203 17.39 5.62 -17.54
N PHE A 204 16.97 4.40 -17.88
CA PHE A 204 17.80 3.20 -17.76
C PHE A 204 18.78 3.06 -18.94
N LEU A 205 18.52 3.76 -20.04
CA LEU A 205 19.40 3.81 -21.20
C LEU A 205 20.51 4.84 -20.95
N VAL A 206 21.77 4.38 -20.87
CA VAL A 206 22.95 5.26 -20.75
C VAL A 206 23.11 6.16 -21.98
N SER A 207 22.72 5.64 -23.16
CA SER A 207 22.77 6.37 -24.43
C SER A 207 21.69 5.86 -25.38
N GLY A 208 21.09 6.77 -26.13
CA GLY A 208 20.19 6.44 -27.24
C GLY A 208 20.88 5.77 -28.44
N ARG A 209 22.20 5.53 -28.36
CA ARG A 209 23.00 4.79 -29.35
C ARG A 209 23.48 3.43 -28.81
N GLY A 210 22.79 2.88 -27.81
CA GLY A 210 23.10 1.55 -27.28
C GLY A 210 23.03 0.45 -28.35
N ALA A 211 23.80 -0.63 -28.14
CA ALA A 211 23.63 -1.86 -28.88
C ALA A 211 22.33 -2.58 -28.43
N ILE A 212 21.75 -3.39 -29.32
CA ILE A 212 20.41 -3.98 -29.11
C ILE A 212 20.36 -4.87 -27.86
N ASP A 213 21.38 -5.70 -27.66
CA ASP A 213 21.57 -6.54 -26.47
C ASP A 213 21.56 -5.73 -25.17
N THR A 214 22.24 -4.58 -25.18
CA THR A 214 22.28 -3.65 -24.05
C THR A 214 20.89 -3.06 -23.79
N CYS A 215 20.16 -2.66 -24.84
CA CYS A 215 18.80 -2.14 -24.71
C CYS A 215 17.86 -3.18 -24.08
N PHE A 216 17.93 -4.43 -24.51
CA PHE A 216 17.12 -5.51 -23.93
C PHE A 216 17.50 -5.83 -22.48
N ALA A 217 18.79 -5.85 -22.15
CA ALA A 217 19.23 -6.02 -20.76
C ALA A 217 18.73 -4.88 -19.85
N LYS A 218 18.80 -3.63 -20.32
CA LYS A 218 18.24 -2.48 -19.58
C LYS A 218 16.73 -2.53 -19.46
N ASN A 219 16.03 -2.99 -20.50
CA ASN A 219 14.59 -3.23 -20.43
C ASN A 219 14.24 -4.30 -19.40
N HIS A 220 15.02 -5.37 -19.29
CA HIS A 220 14.80 -6.40 -18.27
C HIS A 220 14.85 -5.80 -16.85
N ASN A 221 15.89 -5.03 -16.54
CA ASN A 221 16.00 -4.35 -15.24
C ASN A 221 14.84 -3.36 -15.00
N TYR A 222 14.42 -2.65 -16.06
CA TYR A 222 13.27 -1.76 -16.01
C TYR A 222 11.98 -2.51 -15.69
N MET A 223 11.77 -3.68 -16.31
CA MET A 223 10.62 -4.54 -16.04
C MET A 223 10.62 -5.06 -14.60
N GLU A 224 11.77 -5.44 -14.05
CA GLU A 224 11.89 -5.85 -12.65
C GLU A 224 11.53 -4.70 -11.70
N HIS A 225 12.01 -3.49 -11.98
CA HIS A 225 11.67 -2.30 -11.20
C HIS A 225 10.16 -1.99 -11.25
N GLN A 226 9.57 -1.99 -12.45
CA GLN A 226 8.12 -1.81 -12.62
C GLN A 226 7.32 -2.89 -11.87
N PHE A 227 7.77 -4.15 -11.92
CA PHE A 227 7.14 -5.25 -11.20
C PHE A 227 7.10 -4.98 -9.70
N LEU A 228 8.23 -4.57 -9.11
CA LEU A 228 8.31 -4.24 -7.69
C LEU A 228 7.42 -3.06 -7.32
N GLU A 229 7.39 -2.00 -8.13
CA GLU A 229 6.47 -0.87 -7.93
C GLU A 229 5.00 -1.30 -7.93
N VAL A 230 4.59 -2.12 -8.90
CA VAL A 230 3.22 -2.62 -9.01
C VAL A 230 2.86 -3.43 -7.77
N VAL A 231 3.71 -4.36 -7.35
CA VAL A 231 3.48 -5.19 -6.17
C VAL A 231 3.38 -4.32 -4.92
N ASN A 232 4.26 -3.34 -4.76
CA ASN A 232 4.24 -2.42 -3.63
C ASN A 232 2.94 -1.60 -3.60
N GLU A 233 2.47 -1.07 -4.74
CA GLU A 233 1.20 -0.33 -4.78
C GLU A 233 -0.03 -1.22 -4.53
N LEU A 234 -0.01 -2.48 -4.97
CA LEU A 234 -1.07 -3.44 -4.65
C LEU A 234 -1.13 -3.74 -3.15
N HIS A 235 0.02 -4.00 -2.52
CA HIS A 235 0.11 -4.16 -1.07
C HIS A 235 -0.31 -2.89 -0.33
N LYS A 236 0.11 -1.70 -0.78
CA LYS A 236 -0.37 -0.43 -0.22
C LYS A 236 -1.89 -0.32 -0.36
N SER A 237 -2.47 -0.69 -1.49
CA SER A 237 -3.93 -0.64 -1.66
C SER A 237 -4.68 -1.62 -0.76
N LEU A 238 -4.12 -2.80 -0.49
CA LEU A 238 -4.69 -3.80 0.42
C LEU A 238 -4.60 -3.35 1.88
N ASN A 239 -3.43 -2.83 2.27
CA ASN A 239 -3.08 -2.58 3.66
C ASN A 239 -3.31 -1.13 4.09
N ARG A 240 -3.59 -0.20 3.16
CA ARG A 240 -3.93 1.18 3.51
C ARG A 240 -5.15 1.20 4.43
N ASN A 241 -4.91 1.61 5.66
CA ASN A 241 -5.94 2.12 6.52
C ASN A 241 -6.44 3.46 5.94
N LEU A 242 -7.40 3.40 5.02
CA LEU A 242 -8.26 4.54 4.67
C LEU A 242 -9.20 4.86 5.86
N SER A 243 -8.66 4.91 7.06
CA SER A 243 -9.35 4.75 8.35
C SER A 243 -10.21 5.94 8.77
N ARG A 244 -10.39 6.97 7.94
CA ARG A 244 -11.25 8.12 8.26
C ARG A 244 -12.06 8.75 7.10
N ALA A 245 -11.86 8.35 5.85
CA ALA A 245 -12.43 9.08 4.70
C ALA A 245 -13.45 8.28 3.86
N ILE A 246 -13.50 6.95 3.99
CA ILE A 246 -14.45 6.13 3.23
C ILE A 246 -15.70 5.93 4.08
N GLU A 247 -16.67 6.81 3.88
CA GLU A 247 -18.01 6.70 4.43
C GLU A 247 -18.90 5.76 3.60
N ALA A 248 -20.11 5.49 4.11
CA ALA A 248 -21.15 4.84 3.33
C ALA A 248 -21.32 5.57 1.97
N PRO A 249 -21.52 4.83 0.86
CA PRO A 249 -21.89 3.42 0.73
C PRO A 249 -20.68 2.51 0.41
N CYS A 250 -19.45 3.01 0.53
CA CYS A 250 -18.24 2.31 0.05
C CYS A 250 -17.47 1.59 1.18
N THR A 251 -18.00 1.57 2.40
CA THR A 251 -17.28 1.05 3.58
C THR A 251 -16.90 -0.42 3.42
N PHE A 252 -17.78 -1.23 2.83
CA PHE A 252 -17.54 -2.67 2.60
C PHE A 252 -16.59 -2.98 1.44
N LEU A 253 -16.17 -1.97 0.67
CA LEU A 253 -15.20 -2.14 -0.42
C LEU A 253 -13.75 -2.05 0.09
N ARG A 254 -13.54 -1.60 1.33
CA ARG A 254 -12.21 -1.39 1.92
C ARG A 254 -11.43 -2.71 1.98
N ARG A 255 -10.14 -2.66 1.64
CA ARG A 255 -9.20 -3.80 1.58
C ARG A 255 -9.56 -4.93 0.60
N VAL A 256 -10.75 -4.92 0.01
CA VAL A 256 -11.20 -5.91 -0.98
C VAL A 256 -11.14 -5.35 -2.40
N VAL A 257 -11.32 -4.04 -2.56
CA VAL A 257 -11.27 -3.32 -3.82
C VAL A 257 -10.12 -2.33 -3.81
N SER A 258 -9.52 -2.08 -4.97
CA SER A 258 -8.46 -1.09 -5.12
C SER A 258 -8.86 0.28 -4.57
N SER A 259 -7.96 0.93 -3.84
CA SER A 259 -8.17 2.28 -3.33
C SER A 259 -8.43 3.29 -4.45
N GLU A 260 -7.87 3.07 -5.64
CA GLU A 260 -8.09 3.92 -6.81
C GLU A 260 -9.52 3.82 -7.35
N ALA A 261 -10.14 2.64 -7.28
CA ALA A 261 -11.54 2.46 -7.66
C ALA A 261 -12.48 3.24 -6.74
N ILE A 262 -12.24 3.13 -5.42
CA ILE A 262 -13.04 3.82 -4.41
C ILE A 262 -12.89 5.33 -4.58
N LYS A 263 -11.66 5.82 -4.81
CA LYS A 263 -11.41 7.22 -5.10
C LYS A 263 -12.18 7.71 -6.33
N LEU A 264 -12.10 6.99 -7.45
CA LEU A 264 -12.85 7.33 -8.68
C LEU A 264 -14.36 7.41 -8.45
N MET A 265 -14.91 6.50 -7.63
CA MET A 265 -16.32 6.51 -7.26
C MET A 265 -16.70 7.74 -6.43
N LEU A 266 -15.91 8.03 -5.38
CA LEU A 266 -16.18 9.15 -4.48
C LEU A 266 -16.01 10.50 -5.17
N ASP A 267 -14.94 10.68 -5.95
CA ASP A 267 -14.69 11.91 -6.72
C ASP A 267 -15.83 12.14 -7.73
N GLY A 268 -16.24 11.10 -8.46
CA GLY A 268 -17.34 11.20 -9.41
C GLY A 268 -18.68 11.53 -8.76
N ALA A 269 -18.94 11.02 -7.56
CA ALA A 269 -20.14 11.36 -6.78
C ALA A 269 -20.13 12.82 -6.29
N ALA A 270 -18.96 13.34 -5.90
CA ALA A 270 -18.82 14.72 -5.45
C ALA A 270 -19.00 15.75 -6.58
N GLU A 271 -18.71 15.37 -7.83
CA GLU A 271 -18.83 16.24 -9.00
C GLU A 271 -20.22 16.21 -9.66
N LEU A 272 -21.14 15.36 -9.18
CA LEU A 272 -22.48 15.24 -9.75
C LEU A 272 -23.29 16.51 -9.49
N LYS A 273 -23.84 17.10 -10.55
CA LYS A 273 -24.75 18.26 -10.49
C LYS A 273 -26.20 17.82 -10.58
N ASP A 274 -26.79 17.89 -11.78
CA ASP A 274 -28.24 17.74 -11.95
C ASP A 274 -28.66 16.50 -12.75
N SER A 275 -27.74 15.90 -13.51
CA SER A 275 -28.02 14.69 -14.31
C SER A 275 -26.79 13.80 -14.43
N CYS A 276 -26.99 12.48 -14.42
CA CYS A 276 -25.92 11.50 -14.59
C CYS A 276 -26.16 10.70 -15.86
N ALA A 277 -25.14 10.63 -16.72
CA ALA A 277 -25.16 9.77 -17.92
C ALA A 277 -24.53 8.38 -17.68
N CYS A 278 -24.27 8.03 -16.41
CA CYS A 278 -23.82 6.70 -15.97
C CYS A 278 -22.54 6.15 -16.65
N HIS A 279 -21.72 7.00 -17.28
CA HIS A 279 -20.55 6.56 -18.05
C HIS A 279 -19.55 5.74 -17.23
N SER A 280 -19.40 5.96 -15.93
CA SER A 280 -18.48 5.20 -15.06
C SER A 280 -18.78 3.69 -15.06
N GLN A 281 -20.06 3.31 -15.22
CA GLN A 281 -20.45 1.91 -15.30
C GLN A 281 -20.01 1.29 -16.63
N MET A 282 -20.19 2.01 -17.74
CA MET A 282 -19.79 1.55 -19.08
C MET A 282 -18.28 1.52 -19.25
N THR A 283 -17.60 2.56 -18.79
CA THR A 283 -16.16 2.76 -19.05
C THR A 283 -15.26 2.08 -18.04
N HIS A 284 -15.67 2.02 -16.77
CA HIS A 284 -14.84 1.48 -15.67
C HIS A 284 -15.47 0.27 -14.99
N GLY A 285 -16.76 -0.02 -15.19
CA GLY A 285 -17.45 -1.08 -14.44
C GLY A 285 -17.52 -0.79 -12.93
N LEU A 286 -17.55 0.51 -12.60
CA LEU A 286 -17.77 1.03 -11.25
C LEU A 286 -19.22 1.54 -11.14
N LYS A 287 -19.71 1.71 -9.91
CA LYS A 287 -21.02 2.34 -9.71
C LYS A 287 -21.00 3.80 -10.17
N CYS A 288 -22.08 4.25 -10.80
CA CYS A 288 -22.21 5.64 -11.22
C CYS A 288 -22.33 6.56 -10.02
N ALA A 289 -21.99 7.84 -10.22
CA ALA A 289 -22.24 8.90 -9.26
C ALA A 289 -23.70 8.91 -8.75
N CYS A 290 -24.66 8.73 -9.65
CA CYS A 290 -26.08 8.63 -9.32
C CYS A 290 -26.41 7.52 -8.31
N GLN A 291 -25.92 6.31 -8.55
CA GLN A 291 -26.13 5.13 -7.71
C GLN A 291 -25.48 5.34 -6.34
N ILE A 292 -24.34 6.02 -6.29
CA ILE A 292 -23.65 6.33 -5.03
C ILE A 292 -24.47 7.32 -4.20
N VAL A 293 -24.99 8.39 -4.82
CA VAL A 293 -25.86 9.37 -4.13
C VAL A 293 -27.13 8.68 -3.62
N GLN A 294 -27.80 7.89 -4.46
CA GLN A 294 -28.99 7.12 -4.07
C GLN A 294 -28.69 6.14 -2.92
N ALA A 295 -27.60 5.38 -3.00
CA ALA A 295 -27.23 4.44 -1.95
C ALA A 295 -26.92 5.14 -0.61
N LYS A 296 -26.40 6.39 -0.64
CA LYS A 296 -26.24 7.20 0.57
C LYS A 296 -27.58 7.57 1.20
N GLU A 297 -28.56 7.99 0.39
CA GLU A 297 -29.90 8.33 0.84
C GLU A 297 -30.64 7.12 1.44
N GLU A 298 -30.47 5.95 0.83
CA GLU A 298 -31.05 4.68 1.26
C GLU A 298 -30.29 4.02 2.42
N GLY A 299 -29.12 4.54 2.82
CA GLY A 299 -28.24 3.89 3.79
C GLY A 299 -27.67 2.53 3.32
N ARG A 300 -27.71 2.25 2.01
CA ARG A 300 -27.30 1.00 1.39
C ARG A 300 -25.78 0.94 1.22
N GLN A 301 -25.18 -0.24 1.41
CA GLN A 301 -23.74 -0.48 1.15
C GLN A 301 -23.52 -1.18 -0.21
N PHE A 302 -22.39 -0.90 -0.84
CA PHE A 302 -21.91 -1.63 -2.01
C PHE A 302 -21.02 -2.80 -1.63
N TYR A 303 -21.23 -3.92 -2.32
CA TYR A 303 -20.39 -5.10 -2.18
C TYR A 303 -19.42 -5.24 -3.36
N ALA A 304 -18.25 -5.84 -3.11
CA ALA A 304 -17.19 -5.95 -4.11
C ALA A 304 -17.60 -6.69 -5.39
N GLN A 305 -18.60 -7.59 -5.31
CA GLN A 305 -19.16 -8.33 -6.44
C GLN A 305 -19.95 -7.44 -7.40
N GLU A 306 -20.41 -6.28 -6.93
CA GLU A 306 -21.14 -5.33 -7.76
C GLU A 306 -20.22 -4.45 -8.61
N LEU A 307 -18.90 -4.59 -8.46
CA LEU A 307 -17.89 -3.92 -9.27
C LEU A 307 -17.19 -4.92 -10.17
N HIS A 308 -16.66 -4.42 -11.28
CA HIS A 308 -15.94 -5.25 -12.23
C HIS A 308 -14.72 -5.93 -11.59
N VAL A 309 -14.49 -7.20 -11.96
CA VAL A 309 -13.46 -8.06 -11.36
C VAL A 309 -12.05 -7.47 -11.40
N PHE A 310 -11.76 -6.64 -12.40
CA PHE A 310 -10.53 -5.86 -12.48
C PHE A 310 -10.21 -5.16 -11.15
N TRP A 311 -11.14 -4.37 -10.60
CA TRP A 311 -10.87 -3.54 -9.41
C TRP A 311 -10.67 -4.31 -8.12
N ARG A 312 -11.08 -5.58 -8.07
CA ARG A 312 -10.93 -6.49 -6.92
C ARG A 312 -9.79 -7.52 -7.11
N THR A 313 -9.10 -7.50 -8.25
CA THR A 313 -7.96 -8.38 -8.52
C THR A 313 -6.67 -7.74 -7.98
N LEU A 314 -6.51 -7.77 -6.66
CA LEU A 314 -5.34 -7.21 -5.97
C LEU A 314 -4.22 -8.23 -5.75
N ASP A 315 -4.55 -9.53 -5.71
CA ASP A 315 -3.58 -10.62 -5.81
C ASP A 315 -3.47 -11.07 -7.28
N TYR A 316 -2.34 -10.74 -7.91
CA TYR A 316 -2.07 -11.09 -9.30
C TYR A 316 -1.68 -12.57 -9.50
N LYS A 317 -1.32 -13.28 -8.42
CA LYS A 317 -0.96 -14.71 -8.47
C LYS A 317 -2.21 -15.58 -8.50
N ASN A 318 -3.25 -15.17 -7.77
CA ASN A 318 -4.53 -15.88 -7.69
C ASN A 318 -5.69 -14.98 -8.12
N PRO A 319 -5.79 -14.60 -9.40
CA PRO A 319 -6.88 -13.76 -9.86
C PRO A 319 -8.24 -14.46 -9.67
N PRO A 320 -9.30 -13.74 -9.24
CA PRO A 320 -10.63 -14.32 -9.11
C PRO A 320 -11.12 -14.81 -10.48
N ARG A 321 -11.54 -16.08 -10.59
CA ARG A 321 -12.14 -16.60 -11.83
C ARG A 321 -13.47 -15.90 -12.09
N GLN A 322 -13.73 -15.49 -13.34
CA GLN A 322 -15.08 -15.10 -13.77
C GLN A 322 -15.97 -16.36 -13.74
N GLN A 323 -16.65 -16.61 -12.63
CA GLN A 323 -17.75 -17.58 -12.61
C GLN A 323 -19.00 -16.92 -13.20
N GLN A 324 -19.60 -17.58 -14.21
CA GLN A 324 -20.97 -17.30 -14.61
C GLN A 324 -21.88 -17.61 -13.41
N VAL A 325 -22.58 -16.61 -12.89
CA VAL A 325 -23.51 -16.77 -11.77
C VAL A 325 -24.78 -17.42 -12.32
N SER A 326 -25.16 -18.58 -11.79
CA SER A 326 -26.42 -19.27 -12.12
C SER A 326 -27.61 -18.52 -11.51
N ASP A 327 -28.70 -18.37 -12.27
CA ASP A 327 -29.95 -17.72 -11.85
C ASP A 327 -30.54 -18.29 -10.55
N GLU A 328 -30.27 -19.57 -10.27
CA GLU A 328 -30.71 -20.26 -9.05
C GLU A 328 -30.07 -19.69 -7.78
N ILE A 329 -28.80 -19.25 -7.86
CA ILE A 329 -28.07 -18.66 -6.73
C ILE A 329 -28.57 -17.24 -6.44
N GLU A 330 -28.96 -16.49 -7.48
CA GLU A 330 -29.51 -15.14 -7.34
C GLU A 330 -30.91 -15.20 -6.69
N LEU A 331 -31.74 -16.17 -7.09
CA LEU A 331 -33.06 -16.42 -6.50
C LEU A 331 -32.95 -16.82 -5.01
N GLN A 332 -31.97 -17.67 -4.68
CA GLN A 332 -31.69 -18.07 -3.29
C GLN A 332 -31.16 -16.90 -2.45
N ARG A 333 -30.33 -16.02 -3.02
CA ARG A 333 -29.86 -14.80 -2.35
C ARG A 333 -30.98 -13.82 -2.08
N GLU A 334 -31.88 -13.62 -3.04
CA GLU A 334 -33.00 -12.70 -2.87
C GLU A 334 -34.01 -13.22 -1.84
N HIS A 335 -34.26 -14.52 -1.84
CA HIS A 335 -35.04 -15.18 -0.79
C HIS A 335 -34.40 -14.99 0.60
N PHE A 336 -33.07 -15.15 0.71
CA PHE A 336 -32.35 -14.93 1.98
C PHE A 336 -32.43 -13.48 2.46
N ARG A 337 -32.30 -12.49 1.56
CA ARG A 337 -32.45 -11.07 1.90
C ARG A 337 -33.84 -10.77 2.45
N ARG A 338 -34.90 -11.28 1.79
CA ARG A 338 -36.28 -11.11 2.25
C ARG A 338 -36.51 -11.71 3.63
N LEU A 339 -35.95 -12.89 3.89
CA LEU A 339 -36.01 -13.52 5.21
C LEU A 339 -35.30 -12.69 6.29
N THR A 340 -34.19 -12.03 5.95
CA THR A 340 -33.46 -11.17 6.89
C THR A 340 -34.31 -9.97 7.32
N VAL A 341 -34.99 -9.32 6.38
CA VAL A 341 -35.91 -8.20 6.67
C VAL A 341 -37.09 -8.67 7.53
N GLU A 342 -37.68 -9.82 7.22
CA GLU A 342 -38.80 -10.37 8.00
C GLU A 342 -38.40 -10.72 9.45
N VAL A 343 -37.15 -11.17 9.65
CA VAL A 343 -36.59 -11.45 10.98
C VAL A 343 -36.37 -10.16 11.78
N GLU A 344 -35.90 -9.08 11.14
CA GLU A 344 -35.70 -7.78 11.79
C GLU A 344 -37.01 -7.15 12.27
N GLU A 345 -38.11 -7.34 11.53
CA GLU A 345 -39.44 -6.83 11.90
C GLU A 345 -40.11 -7.60 13.05
N ARG A 346 -39.69 -8.85 13.34
CA ARG A 346 -40.28 -9.69 14.41
C ARG A 346 -39.73 -9.42 15.81
N GLY A 347 -38.78 -8.49 15.94
CA GLY A 347 -38.27 -7.98 17.22
C GLY A 347 -36.96 -8.63 17.72
N PRO A 348 -36.36 -8.11 18.81
CA PRO A 348 -34.95 -8.35 19.15
C PRO A 348 -34.58 -9.80 19.46
N GLU A 349 -35.53 -10.61 19.91
CA GLU A 349 -35.30 -12.02 20.25
C GLU A 349 -35.25 -12.91 18.99
N ALA A 350 -36.12 -12.64 18.01
CA ALA A 350 -36.10 -13.34 16.73
C ALA A 350 -34.79 -13.06 15.97
N VAL A 351 -34.32 -11.81 16.01
CA VAL A 351 -33.02 -11.41 15.43
C VAL A 351 -31.86 -12.15 16.10
N ARG A 352 -31.86 -12.27 17.44
CA ARG A 352 -30.81 -13.02 18.15
C ARG A 352 -30.79 -14.49 17.76
N GLN A 353 -31.95 -15.14 17.72
CA GLN A 353 -32.04 -16.56 17.37
C GLN A 353 -31.63 -16.83 15.91
N ALA A 354 -32.05 -15.98 14.98
CA ALA A 354 -31.64 -16.10 13.58
C ALA A 354 -30.14 -15.82 13.40
N ARG A 355 -29.60 -14.81 14.10
CA ARG A 355 -28.16 -14.53 14.14
C ARG A 355 -27.40 -15.77 14.63
N ASP A 356 -27.82 -16.35 15.74
CA ASP A 356 -27.13 -17.50 16.35
C ASP A 356 -27.22 -18.72 15.43
N ALA A 357 -28.39 -19.01 14.85
CA ALA A 357 -28.54 -20.09 13.89
C ALA A 357 -27.67 -19.92 12.62
N LEU A 358 -27.56 -18.68 12.10
CA LEU A 358 -26.68 -18.38 10.98
C LEU A 358 -25.21 -18.46 11.36
N PHE A 359 -24.85 -17.97 12.54
CA PHE A 359 -23.50 -18.01 13.06
C PHE A 359 -23.03 -19.45 13.23
N TYR A 360 -23.80 -20.30 13.90
CA TYR A 360 -23.43 -21.71 14.08
C TYR A 360 -23.51 -22.52 12.78
N GLY A 361 -24.41 -22.18 11.86
CA GLY A 361 -24.47 -22.80 10.54
C GLY A 361 -23.27 -22.44 9.63
N LEU A 362 -22.75 -21.21 9.72
CA LEU A 362 -21.59 -20.74 8.97
C LEU A 362 -20.25 -21.10 9.64
N HIS A 363 -20.27 -21.33 10.96
CA HIS A 363 -19.11 -21.66 11.79
C HIS A 363 -19.35 -22.96 12.58
N PRO A 364 -19.50 -24.13 11.92
CA PRO A 364 -19.83 -25.38 12.60
C PRO A 364 -18.72 -25.90 13.53
N ALA A 365 -17.48 -25.41 13.39
CA ALA A 365 -16.37 -25.73 14.29
C ALA A 365 -16.39 -24.93 15.61
N GLU A 366 -17.25 -23.91 15.73
CA GLU A 366 -17.41 -23.07 16.92
C GLU A 366 -18.59 -23.51 17.81
N ASP A 367 -19.35 -24.55 17.41
CA ASP A 367 -20.41 -25.14 18.23
C ASP A 367 -19.81 -26.03 19.34
N ASN A 368 -19.32 -25.38 20.40
CA ASN A 368 -18.74 -26.03 21.58
C ASN A 368 -19.80 -26.46 22.62
N VAL A 369 -20.99 -26.88 22.19
CA VAL A 369 -21.97 -27.45 23.11
C VAL A 369 -21.71 -28.95 23.28
N ARG A 370 -20.97 -29.31 24.34
CA ARG A 370 -20.92 -30.69 24.84
C ARG A 370 -22.03 -30.90 25.86
N GLU A 371 -22.74 -32.02 25.73
CA GLU A 371 -23.67 -32.49 26.77
C GLU A 371 -22.90 -32.65 28.09
N PRO A 372 -23.37 -32.07 29.21
CA PRO A 372 -22.60 -32.06 30.44
C PRO A 372 -22.41 -33.48 30.98
N GLU A 373 -21.22 -33.77 31.52
CA GLU A 373 -20.91 -35.08 32.08
C GLU A 373 -21.84 -35.41 33.27
N VAL A 374 -22.38 -36.64 33.24
CA VAL A 374 -23.24 -37.15 34.31
C VAL A 374 -22.41 -37.25 35.59
N ASN A 375 -22.82 -36.49 36.61
CA ASN A 375 -22.15 -36.51 37.90
C ASN A 375 -22.43 -37.83 38.64
N GLU A 376 -21.49 -38.77 38.57
CA GLU A 376 -21.58 -40.08 39.24
C GLU A 376 -21.44 -40.00 40.78
N ASN A 377 -21.06 -38.84 41.33
CA ASN A 377 -20.91 -38.66 42.78
C ASN A 377 -21.65 -37.41 43.27
N PRO A 378 -22.96 -37.53 43.59
CA PRO A 378 -23.70 -36.47 44.25
C PRO A 378 -23.21 -36.34 45.69
N ARG A 379 -22.16 -35.54 45.92
CA ARG A 379 -21.78 -35.13 47.28
C ARG A 379 -22.91 -34.30 47.87
N GLY A 380 -23.68 -34.93 48.74
CA GLY A 380 -24.73 -34.31 49.53
C GLY A 380 -24.21 -33.09 50.30
N ARG A 381 -25.05 -32.05 50.33
CA ARG A 381 -24.81 -30.74 50.94
C ARG A 381 -24.42 -30.86 52.42
N PRO A 382 -23.28 -30.31 52.87
CA PRO A 382 -23.03 -30.07 54.30
C PRO A 382 -24.05 -29.06 54.82
N ARG A 383 -24.84 -29.45 55.83
CA ARG A 383 -25.77 -28.57 56.53
C ARG A 383 -25.02 -27.72 57.54
N THR A 384 -24.66 -26.48 57.20
CA THR A 384 -24.52 -25.40 58.18
C THR A 384 -24.56 -24.01 57.53
N SER A 385 -25.54 -23.22 57.99
CA SER A 385 -25.67 -21.75 57.97
C SER A 385 -25.66 -21.01 56.63
N THR A 386 -26.85 -20.61 56.19
CA THR A 386 -27.06 -19.60 55.13
C THR A 386 -26.86 -18.19 55.70
N SER A 387 -25.71 -17.56 55.46
CA SER A 387 -25.63 -16.10 55.37
C SER A 387 -25.21 -15.71 53.95
N ARG A 388 -26.15 -15.07 53.25
CA ARG A 388 -25.95 -14.57 51.89
C ARG A 388 -25.07 -13.32 51.96
N ILE A 389 -23.91 -13.33 51.30
CA ILE A 389 -23.12 -12.11 51.11
C ILE A 389 -23.82 -11.25 50.07
N ARG A 390 -24.13 -10.01 50.45
CA ARG A 390 -24.90 -9.03 49.67
C ARG A 390 -24.05 -8.40 48.56
N SER A 391 -24.56 -8.36 47.33
CA SER A 391 -23.86 -7.74 46.19
C SER A 391 -23.73 -6.22 46.34
N TYR A 392 -22.75 -5.64 45.65
CA TYR A 392 -22.40 -4.21 45.69
C TYR A 392 -23.58 -3.29 45.29
N TYR A 393 -24.48 -3.75 44.42
CA TYR A 393 -25.69 -3.02 44.00
C TYR A 393 -26.78 -2.93 45.08
N GLU A 394 -26.83 -3.85 46.05
CA GLU A 394 -27.76 -3.76 47.19
C GLU A 394 -27.26 -2.79 48.28
N ARG A 395 -26.04 -2.25 48.15
CA ARG A 395 -25.40 -1.35 49.13
C ARG A 395 -25.68 0.14 48.88
N SER A 396 -26.17 0.49 47.68
CA SER A 396 -26.36 1.88 47.23
C SER A 396 -27.80 2.40 47.28
N ARG A 397 -28.77 1.60 47.74
CA ARG A 397 -30.21 1.99 47.81
C ARG A 397 -30.82 2.09 49.20
N SER A 398 -30.03 2.03 50.27
CA SER A 398 -30.57 2.16 51.63
C SER A 398 -29.75 3.11 52.48
N ARG A 399 -30.04 4.42 52.39
CA ARG A 399 -29.86 5.40 53.48
C ARG A 399 -30.46 6.77 53.10
N SER A 400 -31.78 6.85 53.17
CA SER A 400 -32.49 8.11 53.43
C SER A 400 -33.80 7.79 54.13
N THR A 401 -33.79 7.88 55.47
CA THR A 401 -34.84 8.40 56.37
C THR A 401 -34.42 8.09 57.82
N GLY A 402 -34.25 9.14 58.65
CA GLY A 402 -34.11 9.03 60.11
C GLY A 402 -35.44 8.65 60.80
N PRO A 403 -35.65 8.86 62.13
CA PRO A 403 -34.95 9.78 63.03
C PRO A 403 -34.62 9.26 64.47
N GLY A 404 -33.83 10.06 65.21
CA GLY A 404 -33.99 10.34 66.65
C GLY A 404 -33.41 9.37 67.70
N SER A 405 -32.34 9.76 68.41
CA SER A 405 -32.42 10.42 69.74
C SER A 405 -31.13 10.31 70.57
N SER A 406 -30.81 11.43 71.22
CA SER A 406 -30.04 11.72 72.45
C SER A 406 -28.67 11.07 72.75
N GLY A 407 -27.67 11.96 72.90
CA GLY A 407 -26.93 12.10 74.15
C GLY A 407 -25.38 12.18 74.08
N GLY A 408 -24.80 13.33 74.46
CA GLY A 408 -23.57 13.34 75.27
C GLY A 408 -22.29 14.03 74.75
N ARG A 409 -22.23 15.37 74.89
CA ARG A 409 -21.14 16.25 75.41
C ARG A 409 -19.65 16.09 75.00
N GLY A 410 -19.06 17.25 74.64
CA GLY A 410 -17.65 17.67 74.92
C GLY A 410 -16.94 18.35 73.73
N ARG A 411 -16.92 19.70 73.61
CA ARG A 411 -15.80 20.65 73.94
C ARG A 411 -14.45 20.28 73.23
N SER A 412 -13.75 21.11 72.45
CA SER A 412 -13.43 22.56 72.61
C SER A 412 -12.80 23.19 71.34
N SER A 413 -13.08 24.48 71.14
CA SER A 413 -12.19 25.61 70.77
C SER A 413 -11.25 25.60 69.54
N GLY A 414 -11.32 26.72 68.79
CA GLY A 414 -10.11 27.48 68.41
C GLY A 414 -10.06 27.92 66.95
N GLY A 415 -10.56 29.12 66.64
CA GLY A 415 -10.51 29.69 65.29
C GLY A 415 -9.20 30.40 64.95
N ARG A 416 -9.10 30.87 63.70
CA ARG A 416 -8.86 32.28 63.33
C ARG A 416 -8.63 32.40 61.82
N SER A 417 -9.40 33.30 61.24
CA SER A 417 -9.20 33.91 59.93
C SER A 417 -7.99 34.85 59.96
N ARG A 418 -7.32 35.07 58.81
CA ARG A 418 -7.15 36.41 58.21
C ARG A 418 -6.46 36.39 56.85
N SER A 419 -6.90 37.36 56.08
CA SER A 419 -6.71 37.73 54.68
C SER A 419 -5.44 38.53 54.36
N SER A 420 -5.16 38.64 53.05
CA SER A 420 -4.58 39.76 52.25
C SER A 420 -3.46 39.21 51.34
N GLY A 421 -3.32 39.55 50.05
CA GLY A 421 -3.81 40.67 49.24
C GLY A 421 -2.60 41.43 48.68
N GLY A 422 -2.42 41.50 47.35
CA GLY A 422 -1.67 42.59 46.71
C GLY A 422 -0.60 42.28 45.65
N ARG A 423 -1.00 42.48 44.37
CA ARG A 423 -0.35 43.30 43.31
C ARG A 423 1.06 42.98 42.76
N SER A 424 1.03 42.56 41.49
CA SER A 424 1.76 43.03 40.27
C SER A 424 3.04 43.87 40.37
N ARG A 425 4.07 43.46 39.60
CA ARG A 425 4.99 44.35 38.88
C ARG A 425 5.44 43.74 37.53
N SER A 426 5.38 44.56 36.50
CA SER A 426 5.91 44.39 35.15
C SER A 426 7.29 45.03 35.01
N SER A 427 8.17 44.45 34.21
CA SER A 427 9.23 45.18 33.51
C SER A 427 9.50 44.55 32.15
N GLY A 428 9.42 45.37 31.09
CA GLY A 428 9.85 45.02 29.75
C GLY A 428 11.29 45.45 29.49
N GLY A 429 11.89 44.87 28.45
CA GLY A 429 13.15 45.29 27.86
C GLY A 429 13.19 44.88 26.39
N ARG A 430 13.39 45.85 25.50
CA ARG A 430 13.43 45.72 24.04
C ARG A 430 14.87 45.57 23.53
N SER A 431 15.01 44.70 22.52
CA SER A 431 15.82 44.80 21.29
C SER A 431 17.33 45.03 21.35
N ARG A 432 18.09 44.15 20.67
CA ARG A 432 18.98 44.55 19.56
C ARG A 432 19.47 43.36 18.71
N SER A 433 19.50 43.64 17.42
CA SER A 433 20.00 42.88 16.27
C SER A 433 21.52 42.80 16.20
N SER A 434 22.05 41.66 15.75
CA SER A 434 23.36 41.55 15.08
C SER A 434 23.33 40.35 14.15
N GLY A 435 23.55 40.60 12.86
CA GLY A 435 23.75 39.56 11.86
C GLY A 435 25.09 38.85 12.03
N GLY A 436 25.14 37.63 11.51
CA GLY A 436 26.34 36.83 11.34
C GLY A 436 26.09 35.88 10.18
N GLU A 437 26.74 36.18 9.06
CA GLU A 437 26.91 35.31 7.89
C GLU A 437 27.61 34.00 8.30
N SER A 438 27.17 32.88 7.76
CA SER A 438 28.04 31.71 7.53
C SER A 438 27.41 30.80 6.47
N ASP A 439 27.95 30.94 5.27
CA ASP A 439 28.27 29.93 4.26
C ASP A 439 27.30 28.76 4.03
N GLU A 440 26.58 28.89 2.92
CA GLU A 440 26.02 27.81 2.12
C GLU A 440 27.15 26.90 1.62
N HIS A 441 27.14 25.65 2.05
CA HIS A 441 27.89 24.57 1.39
C HIS A 441 26.90 23.53 0.87
N ASP A 442 26.53 23.70 -0.40
CA ASP A 442 26.02 22.62 -1.25
C ASP A 442 27.00 21.45 -1.20
N THR A 443 26.52 20.26 -0.81
CA THR A 443 27.20 19.01 -1.12
C THR A 443 26.21 18.01 -1.72
N ASP A 444 26.34 17.93 -3.04
CA ASP A 444 25.84 16.92 -3.94
C ASP A 444 26.19 15.50 -3.43
N TYR A 445 25.18 14.68 -3.13
CA TYR A 445 25.37 13.28 -2.71
C TYR A 445 25.27 12.35 -3.93
N SER A 446 26.32 12.37 -4.75
CA SER A 446 26.67 11.27 -5.64
C SER A 446 27.90 10.56 -5.09
N SER A 447 27.72 9.36 -4.52
CA SER A 447 28.79 8.35 -4.53
C SER A 447 28.22 6.94 -4.43
N GLN A 448 28.22 6.24 -5.57
CA GLN A 448 28.26 4.78 -5.59
C GLN A 448 29.68 4.36 -5.21
N SER A 449 29.85 3.71 -4.07
CA SER A 449 31.09 3.01 -3.74
C SER A 449 31.17 1.67 -4.48
N PRO A 450 32.37 1.20 -4.90
CA PRO A 450 32.53 -0.09 -5.57
C PRO A 450 32.25 -1.26 -4.62
N PRO A 451 31.91 -2.45 -5.14
CA PRO A 451 31.64 -3.62 -4.31
C PRO A 451 32.97 -4.17 -3.74
N GLY A 452 33.12 -4.14 -2.42
CA GLY A 452 34.22 -4.85 -1.74
C GLY A 452 34.85 -4.17 -0.52
N GLN A 453 34.39 -3.01 -0.06
CA GLN A 453 34.93 -2.37 1.15
C GLN A 453 33.80 -1.78 1.99
N TYR A 454 33.33 -2.54 2.99
CA TYR A 454 32.37 -2.07 3.97
C TYR A 454 33.07 -1.06 4.89
N SER A 455 32.53 0.14 5.04
CA SER A 455 33.08 1.17 5.91
C SER A 455 32.30 1.26 7.22
N TYR A 456 32.45 0.28 8.11
CA TYR A 456 32.06 0.45 9.53
C TYR A 456 32.97 -0.35 10.47
N PRO A 457 33.71 0.32 11.39
CA PRO A 457 34.49 -0.35 12.43
C PRO A 457 33.66 -1.32 13.29
N TYR A 458 32.37 -1.01 13.47
CA TYR A 458 31.48 -1.75 14.36
C TYR A 458 30.97 -3.08 13.77
N ILE A 459 30.76 -3.17 12.45
CA ILE A 459 30.41 -4.44 11.83
C ILE A 459 31.61 -5.40 11.93
N ASP A 460 32.82 -4.88 11.77
CA ASP A 460 34.05 -5.67 11.80
C ASP A 460 34.50 -6.12 13.19
N GLU A 461 34.13 -5.39 14.25
CA GLU A 461 34.55 -5.72 15.62
C GLU A 461 33.42 -6.25 16.52
N LEU A 462 32.16 -5.83 16.29
CA LEU A 462 31.05 -6.09 17.22
C LEU A 462 29.97 -7.01 16.65
N PHE A 463 29.85 -7.17 15.33
CA PHE A 463 28.81 -8.03 14.73
C PHE A 463 29.07 -9.54 14.88
N LEU A 464 28.03 -10.36 14.75
CA LEU A 464 28.14 -11.81 14.80
C LEU A 464 29.06 -12.35 13.68
N GLU A 465 30.19 -12.95 14.08
CA GLU A 465 31.25 -13.42 13.17
C GLU A 465 30.73 -14.39 12.09
N PHE A 466 29.77 -15.26 12.44
CA PHE A 466 29.22 -16.25 11.52
C PHE A 466 28.15 -15.69 10.57
N VAL A 467 27.56 -14.54 10.90
CA VAL A 467 26.52 -13.89 10.08
C VAL A 467 27.15 -12.91 9.10
N ARG A 468 28.27 -12.27 9.47
CA ARG A 468 28.98 -11.26 8.65
C ARG A 468 29.22 -11.70 7.19
N PRO A 469 29.67 -12.94 6.89
CA PRO A 469 29.93 -13.35 5.51
C PRO A 469 28.68 -13.43 4.62
N LEU A 470 27.48 -13.38 5.20
CA LEU A 470 26.20 -13.50 4.49
C LEU A 470 25.61 -12.14 4.10
N LEU A 471 26.20 -11.05 4.59
CA LEU A 471 25.75 -9.69 4.31
C LEU A 471 26.11 -9.30 2.87
N VAL A 472 25.12 -8.79 2.14
CA VAL A 472 25.30 -8.24 0.78
C VAL A 472 25.24 -6.72 0.76
N GLY A 473 24.80 -6.10 1.85
CA GLY A 473 24.81 -4.65 2.04
C GLY A 473 24.10 -4.22 3.32
N ASP A 474 24.04 -2.91 3.52
CA ASP A 474 23.35 -2.28 4.63
C ASP A 474 22.71 -0.95 4.20
N PHE A 475 21.75 -0.48 5.00
CA PHE A 475 21.23 0.88 4.95
C PHE A 475 21.41 1.47 6.35
N ASN A 476 22.29 2.48 6.44
CA ASN A 476 22.59 3.19 7.67
C ASN A 476 21.85 4.54 7.71
N PRO A 477 20.77 4.66 8.49
CA PRO A 477 20.03 5.91 8.63
C PRO A 477 20.84 7.00 9.34
N SER A 478 20.42 8.26 9.19
CA SER A 478 20.98 9.38 9.95
C SER A 478 20.89 9.14 11.48
N PRO A 479 21.93 9.44 12.26
CA PRO A 479 21.95 9.27 13.72
C PRO A 479 21.24 10.43 14.43
N ASP A 480 20.01 10.73 14.04
CA ASP A 480 19.22 11.87 14.51
C ASP A 480 18.21 11.50 15.63
N GLY A 481 18.29 10.28 16.15
CA GLY A 481 17.33 9.73 17.10
C GLY A 481 16.06 9.15 16.44
N HIS A 482 15.95 9.20 15.11
CA HIS A 482 14.86 8.57 14.35
C HIS A 482 15.28 7.31 13.59
N CYS A 483 16.52 6.84 13.77
CA CYS A 483 17.11 5.74 12.99
C CYS A 483 16.26 4.47 12.93
N GLY A 484 15.62 4.07 14.05
CA GLY A 484 14.66 2.96 14.06
C GLY A 484 13.50 3.20 13.10
N PHE A 485 12.80 4.33 13.23
CA PHE A 485 11.66 4.68 12.36
C PHE A 485 12.08 4.88 10.90
N ARG A 486 13.28 5.39 10.65
CA ARG A 486 13.88 5.51 9.30
C ARG A 486 14.17 4.13 8.69
N ALA A 487 14.71 3.19 9.46
CA ALA A 487 14.93 1.82 9.01
C ALA A 487 13.62 1.10 8.69
N LEU A 488 12.59 1.27 9.54
CA LEU A 488 11.23 0.77 9.28
C LEU A 488 10.61 1.44 8.05
N SER A 489 10.75 2.76 7.89
CA SER A 489 10.28 3.51 6.72
C SER A 489 10.92 2.98 5.45
N HIS A 490 12.25 2.80 5.43
CA HIS A 490 12.97 2.25 4.29
C HIS A 490 12.49 0.83 3.96
N CYS A 491 12.03 0.05 4.95
CA CYS A 491 11.43 -1.28 4.73
C CYS A 491 10.12 -1.22 3.99
N ILE A 492 9.23 -0.31 4.37
CA ILE A 492 7.85 -0.27 3.86
C ILE A 492 7.71 0.60 2.61
N TYR A 493 8.42 1.72 2.58
CA TYR A 493 8.25 2.75 1.55
C TYR A 493 9.37 2.76 0.50
N GLY A 494 10.50 2.10 0.78
CA GLY A 494 11.68 2.11 -0.09
C GLY A 494 12.61 3.31 0.11
N ASP A 495 12.22 4.24 0.98
CA ASP A 495 13.01 5.40 1.42
C ASP A 495 12.77 5.68 2.90
N ASP A 496 13.64 6.48 3.51
CA ASP A 496 13.55 6.81 4.94
C ASP A 496 12.84 8.14 5.22
N SER A 497 12.33 8.83 4.20
CA SER A 497 11.70 10.15 4.35
C SER A 497 10.36 10.11 5.09
N HIS A 498 9.71 8.95 5.14
CA HIS A 498 8.42 8.74 5.77
C HIS A 498 8.50 8.30 7.24
N TYR A 499 9.64 8.50 7.91
CA TYR A 499 9.85 8.10 9.32
C TYR A 499 8.85 8.72 10.31
N LEU A 500 8.42 9.98 10.11
CA LEU A 500 7.38 10.61 10.92
C LEU A 500 6.00 9.97 10.72
N LEU A 501 5.69 9.56 9.49
CA LEU A 501 4.47 8.80 9.19
C LEU A 501 4.53 7.42 9.84
N MET A 502 5.66 6.72 9.75
CA MET A 502 5.87 5.44 10.41
C MET A 502 5.62 5.55 11.92
N ARG A 503 6.17 6.60 12.53
CA ARG A 503 6.02 6.88 13.95
C ARG A 503 4.57 7.15 14.37
N SER A 504 3.88 8.02 13.64
CA SER A 504 2.46 8.29 13.89
C SER A 504 1.56 7.07 13.65
N THR A 505 1.92 6.18 12.71
CA THR A 505 1.19 4.94 12.45
C THR A 505 1.26 3.98 13.65
N ILE A 506 2.46 3.78 14.21
CA ILE A 506 2.65 2.94 15.40
C ILE A 506 1.89 3.52 16.60
N VAL A 507 1.96 4.83 16.81
CA VAL A 507 1.18 5.51 17.87
C VAL A 507 -0.32 5.28 17.71
N GLN A 508 -0.85 5.47 16.51
CA GLN A 508 -2.29 5.32 16.24
C GLN A 508 -2.77 3.88 16.43
N GLU A 509 -1.98 2.90 16.01
CA GLU A 509 -2.28 1.48 16.22
C GLU A 509 -2.43 1.16 17.71
N ILE A 510 -1.46 1.58 18.53
CA ILE A 510 -1.49 1.34 19.97
C ILE A 510 -2.70 2.04 20.61
N GLN A 511 -3.02 3.26 20.18
CA GLN A 511 -4.18 4.00 20.70
C GLN A 511 -5.52 3.35 20.34
N GLN A 512 -5.67 2.83 19.11
CA GLN A 512 -6.91 2.23 18.63
C GLN A 512 -7.14 0.82 19.19
N HIS A 513 -6.05 0.09 19.42
CA HIS A 513 -6.06 -1.28 19.91
C HIS A 513 -5.36 -1.39 21.27
N PHE A 514 -5.65 -0.47 22.19
CA PHE A 514 -4.97 -0.34 23.48
C PHE A 514 -4.83 -1.66 24.24
N TRP A 515 -5.92 -2.42 24.36
CA TRP A 515 -5.97 -3.70 25.07
C TRP A 515 -5.14 -4.80 24.39
N LYS A 516 -4.91 -4.71 23.07
CA LYS A 516 -4.09 -5.66 22.32
C LYS A 516 -2.62 -5.60 22.76
N TYR A 517 -2.13 -4.40 23.07
CA TYR A 517 -0.73 -4.16 23.42
C TYR A 517 -0.51 -4.00 24.93
N GLU A 518 -1.53 -4.22 25.76
CA GLU A 518 -1.41 -4.06 27.21
C GLU A 518 -0.35 -4.99 27.81
N ASN A 519 -0.32 -6.25 27.37
CA ASN A 519 0.65 -7.24 27.85
C ASN A 519 2.05 -7.08 27.22
N LEU A 520 2.16 -6.35 26.11
CA LEU A 520 3.45 -6.05 25.48
C LEU A 520 4.23 -5.02 26.32
N TYR A 521 3.54 -4.05 26.91
CA TYR A 521 4.13 -2.92 27.62
C TYR A 521 3.92 -3.04 29.12
N ASN A 522 4.96 -3.43 29.87
CA ASN A 522 4.89 -3.65 31.32
C ASN A 522 4.59 -2.34 32.09
N GLY A 523 3.31 -2.09 32.37
CA GLY A 523 2.81 -0.82 32.94
C GLY A 523 1.80 -0.09 32.06
N GLY A 524 1.44 -0.67 30.91
CA GLY A 524 0.41 -0.18 29.99
C GLY A 524 0.97 0.69 28.84
N PRO A 525 0.25 0.80 27.71
CA PRO A 525 0.78 1.46 26.51
C PRO A 525 0.95 2.99 26.58
N LEU A 526 0.39 3.67 27.59
CA LEU A 526 0.35 5.15 27.64
C LEU A 526 1.74 5.81 27.67
N ALA A 527 2.65 5.33 28.51
CA ALA A 527 4.00 5.88 28.59
C ALA A 527 4.79 5.66 27.29
N HIS A 528 4.52 4.56 26.59
CA HIS A 528 5.13 4.25 25.31
C HIS A 528 4.58 5.13 24.19
N ILE A 529 3.25 5.30 24.13
CA ILE A 529 2.60 6.27 23.24
C ILE A 529 3.24 7.65 23.43
N ASP A 530 3.35 8.13 24.67
CA ASP A 530 3.95 9.44 24.93
C ASP A 530 5.42 9.50 24.47
N ARG A 531 6.21 8.45 24.72
CA ARG A 531 7.60 8.37 24.25
C ARG A 531 7.70 8.52 22.74
N ILE A 532 6.95 7.72 21.99
CA ILE A 532 7.07 7.68 20.52
C ILE A 532 6.18 8.72 19.81
N ASN A 533 5.26 9.40 20.49
CA ASN A 533 4.46 10.46 19.88
C ASN A 533 5.23 11.79 19.83
N TRP A 534 6.08 11.93 18.82
CA TRP A 534 6.80 13.16 18.55
C TRP A 534 6.97 13.38 17.04
N LEU A 535 6.45 14.50 16.57
CA LEU A 535 6.31 14.78 15.14
C LEU A 535 7.18 15.95 14.67
N GLU A 536 8.16 16.35 15.48
CA GLU A 536 9.11 17.39 15.11
C GLU A 536 10.22 16.81 14.21
N ALA A 537 10.53 17.54 13.13
CA ALA A 537 11.51 17.13 12.11
C ALA A 537 12.98 17.23 12.58
N GLY A 538 13.24 17.70 13.80
CA GLY A 538 14.59 17.83 14.37
C GLY A 538 15.09 16.57 15.09
N HIS A 539 16.28 16.68 15.70
CA HIS A 539 16.89 15.62 16.50
C HIS A 539 15.96 15.18 17.64
N ALA A 540 15.65 13.88 17.69
CA ALA A 540 14.85 13.30 18.78
C ALA A 540 15.75 13.02 19.99
N PRO A 541 15.43 13.55 21.19
CA PRO A 541 16.18 13.24 22.39
C PRO A 541 15.98 11.78 22.82
N PRO A 542 16.86 11.20 23.67
CA PRO A 542 16.80 9.79 24.04
C PRO A 542 15.44 9.30 24.57
N GLY A 543 14.72 10.15 25.30
CA GLY A 543 13.36 9.88 25.78
C GLY A 543 12.28 9.83 24.68
N ARG A 544 12.67 9.87 23.40
CA ARG A 544 11.79 9.77 22.23
C ARG A 544 12.20 8.64 21.28
N TRP A 545 13.25 7.89 21.59
CA TRP A 545 13.75 6.82 20.75
C TRP A 545 12.80 5.61 20.73
N MET A 546 12.98 4.78 19.71
CA MET A 546 12.28 3.51 19.54
C MET A 546 12.91 2.43 20.41
N ASP A 547 12.09 1.65 21.10
CA ASP A 547 12.55 0.45 21.81
C ASP A 547 12.14 -0.83 21.07
N SER A 548 12.66 -1.96 21.55
CA SER A 548 12.39 -3.30 21.03
C SER A 548 10.90 -3.66 20.98
N GLU A 549 10.11 -3.19 21.95
CA GLU A 549 8.69 -3.45 22.08
C GLU A 549 7.90 -2.82 20.91
N ASP A 550 8.34 -1.65 20.43
CA ASP A 550 7.70 -0.95 19.31
C ASP A 550 7.84 -1.75 17.99
N LEU A 551 8.83 -2.65 17.90
CA LEU A 551 8.99 -3.57 16.77
C LEU A 551 7.88 -4.63 16.73
N PHE A 552 7.29 -5.03 17.86
CA PHE A 552 6.16 -5.98 17.86
C PHE A 552 4.92 -5.36 17.26
N VAL A 553 4.69 -4.08 17.55
CA VAL A 553 3.59 -3.31 16.94
C VAL A 553 3.81 -3.20 15.43
N PHE A 554 5.01 -2.83 15.01
CA PHE A 554 5.37 -2.79 13.59
C PHE A 554 5.20 -4.17 12.90
N ALA A 555 5.72 -5.24 13.49
CA ALA A 555 5.60 -6.59 12.97
C ALA A 555 4.13 -6.99 12.79
N THR A 556 3.28 -6.63 13.74
CA THR A 556 1.84 -6.93 13.74
C THR A 556 1.08 -6.13 12.69
N ILE A 557 1.31 -4.81 12.59
CA ILE A 557 0.63 -3.95 11.59
C ILE A 557 0.94 -4.40 10.16
N TYR A 558 2.20 -4.74 9.89
CA TYR A 558 2.67 -4.99 8.53
C TYR A 558 2.79 -6.49 8.18
N ASN A 559 2.50 -7.38 9.14
CA ASN A 559 2.68 -8.83 9.02
C ASN A 559 4.10 -9.20 8.53
N ILE A 560 5.12 -8.68 9.22
CA ILE A 560 6.55 -8.86 8.91
C ILE A 560 7.27 -9.51 10.08
N ALA A 561 8.20 -10.42 9.80
CA ALA A 561 9.15 -10.91 10.79
C ALA A 561 10.37 -9.97 10.87
N VAL A 562 10.66 -9.42 12.05
CA VAL A 562 11.78 -8.49 12.26
C VAL A 562 12.88 -9.20 13.03
N MET A 563 14.04 -9.44 12.43
CA MET A 563 15.17 -10.02 13.12
C MET A 563 16.15 -8.94 13.51
N VAL A 564 16.57 -8.99 14.76
CA VAL A 564 17.57 -8.11 15.33
C VAL A 564 18.78 -8.97 15.65
N PHE A 565 19.90 -8.70 14.99
CA PHE A 565 21.09 -9.55 15.08
C PHE A 565 22.01 -9.21 16.26
N THR A 566 21.76 -8.09 16.95
CA THR A 566 22.62 -7.60 18.02
C THR A 566 21.86 -6.79 19.06
N TYR A 567 22.34 -6.86 20.30
CA TYR A 567 21.94 -5.99 21.38
C TYR A 567 23.20 -5.60 22.16
N GLN A 568 23.60 -4.33 22.08
CA GLN A 568 24.90 -3.89 22.60
C GLN A 568 24.94 -3.93 24.12
N VAL A 569 25.76 -4.83 24.69
CA VAL A 569 26.09 -4.85 26.12
C VAL A 569 27.36 -4.03 26.36
N PHE A 570 27.34 -3.16 27.38
CA PHE A 570 28.50 -2.36 27.80
C PHE A 570 29.13 -2.95 29.07
N ASP A 571 30.46 -2.99 29.11
CA ASP A 571 31.19 -3.33 30.34
C ASP A 571 31.22 -2.13 31.28
N VAL A 572 30.22 -2.06 32.16
CA VAL A 572 30.10 -1.03 33.21
C VAL A 572 31.30 -0.99 34.15
N ASN A 573 32.07 -2.07 34.26
CA ASN A 573 33.25 -2.14 35.12
C ASN A 573 34.54 -1.75 34.41
N ASN A 574 34.52 -1.55 33.09
CA ASN A 574 35.71 -1.27 32.29
C ASN A 574 35.50 -0.08 31.34
N GLY A 575 35.03 1.04 31.91
CA GLY A 575 34.89 2.31 31.21
C GLY A 575 33.78 2.34 30.16
N ASN A 576 32.70 1.54 30.32
CA ASN A 576 31.58 1.45 29.38
C ASN A 576 32.02 1.12 27.95
N ARG A 577 33.04 0.27 27.80
CA ARG A 577 33.43 -0.21 26.46
C ARG A 577 32.38 -1.18 25.92
N PRO A 578 32.03 -1.08 24.62
CA PRO A 578 31.12 -2.03 23.98
C PRO A 578 31.78 -3.41 23.93
N LEU A 579 31.06 -4.44 24.40
CA LEU A 579 31.49 -5.83 24.27
C LEU A 579 31.08 -6.41 22.90
N PRO A 580 31.84 -7.37 22.34
CA PRO A 580 31.41 -8.09 21.14
C PRO A 580 30.06 -8.80 21.37
N ASN A 581 29.20 -8.80 20.35
CA ASN A 581 27.87 -9.40 20.46
C ASN A 581 27.95 -10.92 20.72
N ARG A 582 27.08 -11.39 21.59
CA ARG A 582 26.91 -12.80 21.90
C ARG A 582 25.91 -13.43 20.95
N TYR A 583 26.08 -14.74 20.74
CA TYR A 583 25.11 -15.53 20.01
C TYR A 583 23.68 -15.36 20.57
N ASP A 584 23.56 -15.29 21.91
CA ASP A 584 22.27 -15.21 22.60
C ASP A 584 21.68 -13.77 22.60
N ASP A 585 22.34 -12.77 22.00
CA ASP A 585 21.86 -11.37 21.90
C ASP A 585 20.98 -11.11 20.67
N ALA A 586 20.92 -12.06 19.73
CA ALA A 586 20.10 -11.96 18.52
C ALA A 586 18.71 -12.57 18.74
N TYR A 587 17.67 -11.92 18.21
CA TYR A 587 16.29 -12.34 18.37
C TYR A 587 15.41 -11.97 17.17
N THR A 588 14.29 -12.66 17.04
CA THR A 588 13.25 -12.40 16.03
C THR A 588 11.98 -11.93 16.72
N VAL A 589 11.55 -10.72 16.38
CA VAL A 589 10.24 -10.17 16.69
C VAL A 589 9.26 -10.61 15.60
N PHE A 590 8.11 -11.10 16.02
CA PHE A 590 7.14 -11.72 15.15
C PHE A 590 5.73 -11.21 15.52
N PRO A 591 4.76 -11.17 14.59
CA PRO A 591 3.41 -10.65 14.87
C PRO A 591 2.80 -11.29 16.12
N ILE A 592 2.15 -10.49 16.97
CA ILE A 592 1.50 -10.99 18.21
C ILE A 592 0.02 -11.26 18.02
N ASP A 593 -0.56 -10.78 16.92
CA ASP A 593 -1.99 -10.89 16.62
C ASP A 593 -2.21 -10.84 15.11
N ALA A 594 -3.29 -11.46 14.64
CA ALA A 594 -3.73 -11.38 13.25
C ALA A 594 -5.22 -11.74 13.14
N ASP A 595 -5.88 -11.21 12.11
CA ASP A 595 -7.26 -11.56 11.80
C ASP A 595 -7.34 -13.05 11.42
N PRO A 596 -8.42 -13.77 11.80
CA PRO A 596 -8.59 -15.18 11.43
C PRO A 596 -8.45 -15.40 9.91
N GLY A 597 -7.62 -16.36 9.51
CA GLY A 597 -7.32 -16.65 8.10
C GLY A 597 -6.17 -15.85 7.49
N THR A 598 -5.55 -14.93 8.25
CA THR A 598 -4.29 -14.29 7.83
C THR A 598 -3.19 -15.34 7.73
N LEU A 599 -2.40 -15.29 6.66
CA LEU A 599 -1.24 -16.17 6.50
C LEU A 599 -0.02 -15.61 7.25
N PRO A 600 0.92 -16.47 7.73
CA PRO A 600 2.11 -16.00 8.40
C PRO A 600 3.01 -15.11 7.51
N PRO A 601 3.86 -14.25 8.11
CA PRO A 601 4.80 -13.39 7.40
C PRO A 601 5.66 -14.13 6.38
N THR A 602 5.64 -13.64 5.14
CA THR A 602 6.60 -14.06 4.08
C THR A 602 7.71 -13.02 3.87
N MET A 603 7.62 -11.87 4.53
CA MET A 603 8.60 -10.79 4.45
C MET A 603 9.40 -10.69 5.75
N PHE A 604 10.70 -10.42 5.59
CA PHE A 604 11.65 -10.36 6.67
C PHE A 604 12.41 -9.02 6.65
N LEU A 605 12.49 -8.36 7.81
CA LEU A 605 13.32 -7.18 8.02
C LEU A 605 14.49 -7.55 8.92
N SER A 606 15.72 -7.26 8.48
CA SER A 606 16.92 -7.49 9.27
C SER A 606 17.48 -6.19 9.83
N LEU A 607 17.72 -6.14 11.12
CA LEU A 607 18.24 -4.98 11.84
C LEU A 607 19.50 -5.35 12.61
N HIS A 608 20.43 -4.40 12.67
CA HIS A 608 21.56 -4.35 13.57
C HIS A 608 21.34 -3.17 14.52
N TYR A 609 21.31 -3.43 15.82
CA TYR A 609 21.22 -2.38 16.84
C TYR A 609 22.57 -2.28 17.57
N VAL A 610 23.24 -1.14 17.41
CA VAL A 610 24.58 -0.89 17.95
C VAL A 610 24.71 0.57 18.40
N ASN A 611 25.27 0.81 19.58
CA ASN A 611 25.48 2.16 20.14
C ASN A 611 24.24 3.07 20.05
N ASN A 612 23.07 2.53 20.42
CA ASN A 612 21.78 3.21 20.32
C ASN A 612 21.35 3.62 18.90
N HIS A 613 21.83 2.90 17.88
CA HIS A 613 21.54 3.18 16.48
C HIS A 613 21.07 1.92 15.75
N TYR A 614 19.97 2.05 15.00
CA TYR A 614 19.44 0.99 14.15
C TYR A 614 19.99 1.10 12.73
N ILE A 615 20.54 0.01 12.22
CA ILE A 615 21.00 -0.15 10.84
C ILE A 615 20.21 -1.29 10.21
N ARG A 616 19.75 -1.13 8.98
CA ARG A 616 19.09 -2.21 8.24
C ARG A 616 20.13 -3.03 7.48
N LEU A 617 20.01 -4.35 7.51
CA LEU A 617 20.92 -5.27 6.84
C LEU A 617 20.26 -5.94 5.63
N TYR A 618 21.06 -6.27 4.62
CA TYR A 618 20.65 -7.05 3.46
C TYR A 618 21.45 -8.36 3.40
N PHE A 619 20.75 -9.45 3.08
CA PHE A 619 21.31 -10.79 2.97
C PHE A 619 21.04 -11.38 1.58
N ASN A 620 21.86 -12.34 1.16
CA ASN A 620 21.64 -13.10 -0.07
C ASN A 620 20.38 -14.00 0.07
N GLN A 621 19.52 -14.05 -0.96
CA GLN A 621 18.21 -14.70 -0.95
C GLN A 621 18.25 -16.22 -0.66
N ASN A 622 19.41 -16.87 -0.79
CA ASN A 622 19.52 -18.33 -0.71
C ASN A 622 19.98 -18.87 0.67
N GLN A 623 20.40 -18.03 1.62
CA GLN A 623 20.92 -18.47 2.93
C GLN A 623 20.61 -17.45 4.02
N PHE A 624 19.49 -17.62 4.71
CA PHE A 624 19.01 -16.64 5.67
C PHE A 624 18.94 -17.23 7.09
N PRO A 625 19.91 -16.95 7.98
CA PRO A 625 19.90 -17.46 9.33
C PRO A 625 18.94 -16.63 10.18
N ILE A 626 17.85 -17.24 10.65
CA ILE A 626 16.81 -16.57 11.45
C ILE A 626 17.16 -16.73 12.94
N PRO A 627 17.40 -15.65 13.70
CA PRO A 627 17.60 -15.74 15.15
C PRO A 627 16.41 -16.36 15.89
N PRO A 628 16.60 -16.87 17.12
CA PRO A 628 15.51 -17.37 17.96
C PRO A 628 14.39 -16.34 18.16
N LEU A 629 13.15 -16.79 18.38
CA LEU A 629 12.05 -15.88 18.73
C LEU A 629 12.36 -15.09 20.00
N HIS A 630 11.94 -13.82 20.03
CA HIS A 630 12.10 -12.97 21.20
C HIS A 630 11.38 -13.58 22.41
N PRO A 631 12.00 -13.63 23.62
CA PRO A 631 11.46 -14.35 24.78
C PRO A 631 10.04 -13.93 25.20
N LEU A 632 9.67 -12.66 24.98
CA LEU A 632 8.33 -12.17 25.30
C LEU A 632 7.23 -12.75 24.39
N TRP A 633 7.55 -13.18 23.16
CA TRP A 633 6.55 -13.48 22.13
C TRP A 633 5.51 -14.51 22.61
N HIS A 634 5.96 -15.65 23.12
CA HIS A 634 5.05 -16.71 23.61
C HIS A 634 4.14 -16.26 24.76
N GLY A 635 4.54 -15.25 25.54
CA GLY A 635 3.76 -14.74 26.67
C GLY A 635 2.72 -13.69 26.28
N ILE A 636 2.79 -13.11 25.07
CA ILE A 636 1.98 -11.97 24.64
C ILE A 636 1.16 -12.23 23.36
N THR A 637 1.29 -13.41 22.75
CA THR A 637 0.63 -13.77 21.49
C THR A 637 -0.82 -14.20 21.66
N ASN A 638 -1.66 -13.78 20.71
CA ASN A 638 -3.02 -14.27 20.50
C ASN A 638 -3.00 -15.71 19.95
N PRO A 639 -3.92 -16.61 20.37
CA PRO A 639 -4.11 -17.93 19.78
C PRO A 639 -4.09 -17.99 18.25
N ASN A 640 -4.59 -16.96 17.56
CA ASN A 640 -4.62 -16.90 16.08
C ASN A 640 -3.23 -17.00 15.42
N VAL A 641 -2.17 -16.60 16.13
CA VAL A 641 -0.79 -16.60 15.61
C VAL A 641 0.15 -17.50 16.41
N ALA A 642 -0.35 -18.21 17.42
CA ALA A 642 0.47 -19.00 18.34
C ALA A 642 1.29 -20.09 17.64
N GLU A 643 0.74 -20.67 16.56
CA GLU A 643 1.40 -21.74 15.79
C GLU A 643 2.40 -21.22 14.75
N TRP A 644 2.38 -19.91 14.45
CA TRP A 644 3.21 -19.37 13.38
C TRP A 644 4.70 -19.43 13.67
N GLY A 645 5.11 -19.54 14.94
CA GLY A 645 6.52 -19.71 15.30
C GLY A 645 7.18 -20.92 14.64
N ALA A 646 6.41 -21.97 14.33
CA ALA A 646 6.91 -23.18 13.67
C ALA A 646 7.48 -22.91 12.27
N ILE A 647 7.00 -21.88 11.56
CA ILE A 647 7.51 -21.58 10.20
C ILE A 647 8.98 -21.13 10.21
N LEU A 648 9.46 -20.63 11.35
CA LEU A 648 10.81 -20.12 11.51
C LEU A 648 11.82 -21.23 11.80
N GLU A 649 11.36 -22.45 12.09
CA GLU A 649 12.18 -23.56 12.59
C GLU A 649 13.36 -23.89 11.65
N VAL A 650 13.12 -23.94 10.34
CA VAL A 650 14.18 -24.22 9.35
C VAL A 650 15.28 -23.15 9.39
N GLY A 651 14.90 -21.88 9.44
CA GLY A 651 15.86 -20.77 9.51
C GLY A 651 16.57 -20.66 10.87
N GLN A 652 15.89 -21.02 11.96
CA GLN A 652 16.46 -21.09 13.30
C GLN A 652 17.47 -22.22 13.45
N ASN A 653 17.20 -23.37 12.82
CA ASN A 653 18.14 -24.48 12.74
C ASN A 653 19.41 -24.08 11.98
N LEU A 654 19.28 -23.31 10.90
CA LEU A 654 20.43 -22.75 10.18
C LEU A 654 21.23 -21.79 11.08
N PHE A 655 20.58 -20.84 11.76
CA PHE A 655 21.24 -19.92 12.69
C PHE A 655 22.01 -20.66 13.80
N ALA A 656 21.39 -21.68 14.40
CA ALA A 656 22.02 -22.52 15.41
C ALA A 656 23.23 -23.31 14.88
N SER A 657 23.12 -23.85 13.65
CA SER A 657 24.21 -24.59 13.01
C SER A 657 25.44 -23.73 12.74
N LEU A 658 25.23 -22.49 12.28
CA LEU A 658 26.31 -21.54 11.96
C LEU A 658 26.93 -20.96 13.24
N GLY A 659 26.11 -20.61 14.23
CA GLY A 659 26.53 -19.95 15.46
C GLY A 659 27.02 -20.88 16.57
N GLY A 660 26.85 -22.20 16.44
CA GLY A 660 27.19 -23.18 17.49
C GLY A 660 28.65 -23.12 17.97
N ARG A 661 29.60 -22.81 17.08
CA ARG A 661 31.02 -22.64 17.45
C ARG A 661 31.26 -21.38 18.28
N GLN A 662 30.65 -20.25 17.91
CA GLN A 662 30.75 -19.00 18.67
C GLN A 662 30.08 -19.16 20.04
N ARG A 663 28.89 -19.76 20.08
CA ARG A 663 28.16 -20.07 21.32
C ARG A 663 28.96 -20.95 22.28
N ALA A 664 29.64 -21.97 21.77
CA ALA A 664 30.50 -22.85 22.58
C ALA A 664 31.72 -22.13 23.16
N ARG A 665 32.38 -21.26 22.38
CA ARG A 665 33.51 -20.42 22.85
C ARG A 665 33.08 -19.43 23.94
N GLN A 666 31.87 -18.87 23.82
CA GLN A 666 31.33 -17.90 24.78
C GLN A 666 30.88 -18.57 26.10
N ARG A 667 30.46 -19.84 26.08
CA ARG A 667 30.06 -20.59 27.29
C ARG A 667 31.23 -21.21 28.07
N ASP A 668 32.35 -21.54 27.41
CA ASP A 668 33.55 -22.08 28.07
C ASP A 668 34.85 -21.49 27.50
N PRO A 669 35.35 -20.37 28.06
CA PRO A 669 36.57 -19.70 27.60
C PRO A 669 37.84 -20.58 27.73
N ARG A 670 37.81 -21.67 28.52
CA ARG A 670 38.99 -22.50 28.81
C ARG A 670 39.27 -23.55 27.73
N ARG A 671 38.26 -23.98 26.97
CA ARG A 671 38.43 -24.93 25.84
C ARG A 671 39.08 -24.32 24.60
N ALA A 672 38.99 -23.00 24.41
CA ALA A 672 39.53 -22.32 23.22
C ALA A 672 41.06 -22.18 23.22
N ARG A 673 41.74 -22.31 24.38
CA ARG A 673 43.22 -22.20 24.50
C ARG A 673 43.96 -23.55 24.38
N GLY A 674 43.26 -24.63 24.03
CA GLY A 674 43.79 -25.99 24.05
C GLY A 674 44.24 -26.57 22.71
N ARG A 675 44.69 -25.78 21.72
CA ARG A 675 45.36 -26.29 20.50
C ARG A 675 46.34 -25.25 19.95
N GLY A 676 47.52 -25.18 20.54
CA GLY A 676 48.55 -24.25 20.07
C GLY A 676 49.77 -24.21 20.97
N ARG A 677 50.43 -25.35 21.16
CA ARG A 677 51.84 -25.48 21.55
C ARG A 677 52.19 -26.98 21.61
N GLY A 678 52.89 -27.44 20.59
CA GLY A 678 53.32 -28.84 20.51
C GLY A 678 54.17 -29.11 19.27
N ARG A 679 55.47 -28.79 19.38
CA ARG A 679 56.62 -29.37 18.65
C ARG A 679 56.92 -28.89 17.23
N SER A 680 57.96 -28.06 17.14
CA SER A 680 59.08 -28.27 16.22
C SER A 680 60.38 -27.89 16.94
N ASN A 681 61.05 -28.90 17.49
CA ASN A 681 62.48 -28.90 17.82
C ASN A 681 62.97 -30.32 17.49
N ALA A 682 63.52 -30.46 16.29
CA ALA A 682 64.44 -31.47 15.77
C ALA A 682 64.47 -31.31 14.25
#